data_AF-A0A6A6NEX6-F1
#
_entry.id   AF-A0A6A6NEX6-F1
#
_cell.length_a   1.000
_cell.length_b   1.000
_cell.length_c   1.000
_cell.angle_alpha   90.00
_cell.angle_beta   90.00
_cell.angle_gamma   90.00
#
_symmetry.space_group_name_H-M   'P 1'
#
loop_
_entity.id
_entity.type
_entity.pdbx_description
1 polymer ?
#
loop_
_entity_poly.entity_id
_entity_poly.type
_entity_poly.pdbx_seq_one_letter_code
_entity_poly.pdbx_strand_id
1 'polypeptide(L)'
;MADQRNPSGAQNAYNINTDKFKIRLQSLYSHWNEHKDELWGSADALAIATPPSDDLRYLKSSAMNVWLLGYEFPETIMGACRDVAGGLDVTIHVKAKGDDGTALMEAVFRAILAQPNASVIGYIAKEAPEGTLLETWAEKLKTAGFQQIADITNGFSDLLAVKDAEEILNVKKAAYLSVSVMSNVVIPSLENAIDEEKKVTHSYLMDEAEKAIMDPAKAKAKLKAENCDICYPPIFQSGGEFDLRPSAASNDEYLYYDPASVIIVAIGARYNNYCSNLARTFLIDANTMQTKAYEVLLKAHEAAIGALKPGNKISAAYQAAMSVVEKEAPDLVPNLTKSAGTGIGLEFRESGLNINAKNDRVLKPNMVFNVSLGFQNLQNQTNNPKIQNFSLLVADTIIVGQTNPEVGTCKSSKAVKDVAYSFSEEDEEVKPEPKPVVNGTKAFISKTTLRSDTGEISKEEIRRQHQAELARQKNEETALRLAGGGSATGDNRSAAKTSTDLTAYKNVNDIPSGRDLMIQIDQKNEAVLLPVYGSMVPFHVATIRTVSSQQDTNRNCYIRIIFNVPGTPFSPHDANSLKYQGAIYLKEVSFRSKDPRHISEVVQQIKTLRRHVVARELRGLRGQPWLPRRNFSLLGTDSNQ
;
A
#
# COMPACT_ATOMS: atom_id res chain seq x y z
N MET A 1 -0.92 14.89 37.69
CA MET A 1 -1.26 13.53 38.15
C MET A 1 -0.51 12.56 37.24
N ALA A 2 0.24 11.61 37.80
CA ALA A 2 0.86 10.53 37.03
C ALA A 2 0.16 9.22 37.39
N ASP A 3 -0.31 8.53 36.36
CA ASP A 3 -1.18 7.36 36.43
C ASP A 3 -0.48 6.18 37.15
N GLN A 4 -1.15 5.62 38.16
CA GLN A 4 -0.74 4.40 38.85
C GLN A 4 -1.49 3.22 38.26
N ARG A 5 -1.05 2.73 37.10
CA ARG A 5 -1.41 1.40 36.60
C ARG A 5 -0.21 0.72 35.96
N ASN A 6 0.74 0.27 36.79
CA ASN A 6 1.50 -0.95 36.50
C ASN A 6 2.22 -1.46 37.76
N PRO A 7 1.87 -2.64 38.31
CA PRO A 7 2.50 -3.18 39.52
C PRO A 7 3.81 -3.94 39.24
N SER A 8 4.48 -3.69 38.11
CA SER A 8 5.78 -4.33 37.77
C SER A 8 6.82 -3.31 37.32
N GLY A 9 7.62 -2.83 38.29
CA GLY A 9 9.06 -2.64 38.16
C GLY A 9 9.64 -1.75 37.05
N ALA A 10 9.42 -0.44 37.15
CA ALA A 10 10.39 0.65 36.93
C ALA A 10 9.60 1.97 36.88
N GLN A 11 9.61 2.75 37.97
CA GLN A 11 9.14 4.14 37.88
C GLN A 11 10.14 4.92 37.03
N ASN A 12 9.86 5.05 35.73
CA ASN A 12 10.53 6.04 34.90
C ASN A 12 10.17 7.41 35.46
N ALA A 13 11.08 8.01 36.24
CA ALA A 13 10.94 9.38 36.68
C ALA A 13 10.91 10.26 35.42
N TYR A 14 9.81 10.97 35.20
CA TYR A 14 9.72 11.99 34.16
C TYR A 14 10.81 13.04 34.41
N ASN A 15 11.65 13.30 33.41
CA ASN A 15 12.76 14.24 33.52
C ASN A 15 12.67 15.28 32.40
N ILE A 16 12.24 16.49 32.76
CA ILE A 16 12.13 17.61 31.84
C ILE A 16 13.52 18.21 31.64
N ASN A 17 13.96 18.29 30.39
CA ASN A 17 15.19 19.00 30.03
C ASN A 17 14.95 20.52 30.13
N THR A 18 15.35 21.10 31.26
CA THR A 18 15.11 22.52 31.59
C THR A 18 15.85 23.48 30.67
N ASP A 19 17.04 23.11 30.17
CA ASP A 19 17.80 23.94 29.22
C ASP A 19 17.10 23.98 27.86
N LYS A 20 16.65 22.83 27.37
CA LYS A 20 15.88 22.74 26.12
C LYS A 20 14.53 23.47 26.24
N PHE A 21 13.85 23.33 27.37
CA PHE A 21 12.64 24.09 27.67
C PHE A 21 12.88 25.61 27.58
N LYS A 22 13.93 26.14 28.22
CA LYS A 22 14.28 27.56 28.17
C LYS A 22 14.55 28.04 26.74
N ILE A 23 15.35 27.29 25.97
CA ILE A 23 15.69 27.64 24.58
C ILE A 23 14.42 27.68 23.71
N ARG A 24 13.58 26.65 23.81
CA ARG A 24 12.34 26.56 23.02
C ARG A 24 11.32 27.61 23.42
N LEU A 25 11.23 27.92 24.72
CA LEU A 25 10.36 28.98 25.20
C LEU A 25 10.83 30.36 24.72
N GLN A 26 12.14 30.65 24.76
CA GLN A 26 12.70 31.87 24.18
C GLN A 26 12.42 31.97 22.68
N SER A 27 12.51 30.86 21.94
CA SER A 27 12.15 30.79 20.53
C SER A 27 10.66 31.10 20.30
N LEU A 28 9.75 30.53 21.12
CA LEU A 28 8.32 30.84 21.07
C LEU A 28 8.06 32.34 21.29
N TYR A 29 8.62 32.95 22.34
CA TYR A 29 8.43 34.38 22.61
C TYR A 29 9.03 35.26 21.52
N SER A 30 10.21 34.91 21.00
CA SER A 30 10.85 35.67 19.91
C SER A 30 10.00 35.65 18.64
N HIS A 31 9.55 34.46 18.23
CA HIS A 31 8.69 34.29 17.07
C HIS A 31 7.32 34.94 17.25
N TRP A 32 6.74 34.88 18.46
CA TRP A 32 5.49 35.57 18.79
C TRP A 32 5.64 37.09 18.76
N ASN A 33 6.78 37.63 19.20
CA ASN A 33 7.04 39.05 19.12
C ASN A 33 7.25 39.54 17.68
N GLU A 34 7.99 38.78 16.87
CA GLU A 34 8.29 39.12 15.48
C GLU A 34 7.05 39.08 14.58
N HIS A 35 6.19 38.08 14.76
CA HIS A 35 5.04 37.82 13.87
C HIS A 35 3.67 38.05 14.55
N LYS A 36 3.62 38.93 15.56
CA LYS A 36 2.44 39.12 16.43
C LYS A 36 1.13 39.28 15.65
N ASP A 37 1.12 40.22 14.71
CA ASP A 37 -0.10 40.57 13.96
C ASP A 37 -0.37 39.60 12.81
N GLU A 38 0.67 39.08 12.18
CA GLU A 38 0.56 38.24 10.98
C GLU A 38 0.14 36.80 11.27
N LEU A 39 0.68 36.20 12.34
CA LEU A 39 0.54 34.76 12.62
C LEU A 39 -0.08 34.44 13.98
N TRP A 40 -0.04 35.39 14.92
CA TRP A 40 -0.53 35.20 16.29
C TRP A 40 -1.80 35.99 16.59
N GLY A 41 -2.49 36.49 15.56
CA GLY A 41 -3.78 37.16 15.69
C GLY A 41 -3.76 38.36 16.64
N SER A 42 -2.63 39.07 16.70
CA SER A 42 -2.39 40.19 17.62
C SER A 42 -2.53 39.82 19.11
N ALA A 43 -2.43 38.55 19.47
CA ALA A 43 -2.60 38.07 20.84
C ALA A 43 -1.56 38.67 21.81
N ASP A 44 -2.01 39.07 22.99
CA ASP A 44 -1.22 39.58 24.12
C ASP A 44 -0.89 38.48 25.13
N ALA A 45 -1.73 37.44 25.19
CA ALA A 45 -1.51 36.20 25.92
C ALA A 45 -1.88 35.00 25.05
N LEU A 46 -1.24 33.84 25.29
CA LEU A 46 -1.54 32.58 24.61
C LEU A 46 -2.11 31.59 25.62
N ALA A 47 -3.15 30.87 25.22
CA ALA A 47 -3.73 29.76 25.97
C ALA A 47 -3.65 28.47 25.14
N ILE A 48 -2.99 27.46 25.70
CA ILE A 48 -2.89 26.12 25.14
C ILE A 48 -3.61 25.19 26.10
N ALA A 49 -4.79 24.71 25.70
CA ALA A 49 -5.58 23.79 26.50
C ALA A 49 -5.50 22.40 25.87
N THR A 50 -5.06 21.40 26.63
CA THR A 50 -4.84 20.03 26.14
C THR A 50 -5.89 19.09 26.77
N PRO A 51 -6.69 18.39 25.96
CA PRO A 51 -7.77 17.51 26.45
C PRO A 51 -7.23 16.23 27.10
N PRO A 52 -8.11 15.38 27.65
CA PRO A 52 -7.78 13.98 27.95
C PRO A 52 -7.25 13.24 26.71
N SER A 53 -6.30 12.33 26.92
CA SER A 53 -5.62 11.59 25.86
C SER A 53 -5.98 10.10 25.93
N ASP A 54 -7.15 9.75 25.39
CA ASP A 54 -7.63 8.35 25.36
C ASP A 54 -7.37 7.64 24.01
N ASP A 55 -7.10 8.40 22.95
CA ASP A 55 -6.95 7.90 21.57
C ASP A 55 -5.71 8.47 20.86
N LEU A 56 -5.18 7.74 19.87
CA LEU A 56 -4.09 8.20 19.00
C LEU A 56 -4.57 9.37 18.12
N ARG A 57 -4.43 10.59 18.63
CA ARG A 57 -4.86 11.84 17.98
C ARG A 57 -3.71 12.84 17.94
N TYR A 58 -3.60 13.59 16.84
CA TYR A 58 -2.60 14.65 16.69
C TYR A 58 -3.22 15.99 16.98
N LEU A 59 -2.98 16.48 18.20
CA LEU A 59 -3.37 17.83 18.62
C LEU A 59 -2.17 18.75 18.60
N LYS A 60 -2.39 19.97 18.14
CA LYS A 60 -1.43 21.07 18.16
C LYS A 60 -1.08 21.43 19.61
N SER A 61 -2.05 21.37 20.53
CA SER A 61 -1.83 21.53 21.97
C SER A 61 -0.86 20.48 22.53
N SER A 62 -1.11 19.18 22.26
CA SER A 62 -0.21 18.09 22.64
C SER A 62 1.18 18.21 22.01
N ALA A 63 1.26 18.58 20.73
CA ALA A 63 2.53 18.84 20.06
C ALA A 63 3.33 19.96 20.76
N MET A 64 2.68 21.02 21.21
CA MET A 64 3.34 22.09 21.97
C MET A 64 3.83 21.63 23.34
N ASN A 65 3.08 20.79 24.06
CA ASN A 65 3.54 20.19 25.32
C ASN A 65 4.81 19.37 25.11
N VAL A 66 4.79 18.47 24.12
CA VAL A 66 5.93 17.61 23.79
C VAL A 66 7.11 18.44 23.30
N TRP A 67 6.87 19.49 22.51
CA TRP A 67 7.92 20.38 22.05
C TRP A 67 8.58 21.14 23.20
N LEU A 68 7.80 21.72 24.11
CA LEU A 68 8.36 22.49 25.23
C LEU A 68 8.97 21.60 26.31
N LEU A 69 8.29 20.52 26.70
CA LEU A 69 8.54 19.78 27.94
C LEU A 69 9.05 18.35 27.70
N GLY A 70 8.97 17.84 26.46
CA GLY A 70 9.33 16.47 26.10
C GLY A 70 8.24 15.43 26.36
N TYR A 71 7.13 15.83 26.97
CA TYR A 71 6.02 14.95 27.34
C TYR A 71 4.67 15.60 27.05
N GLU A 72 3.65 14.78 26.86
CA GLU A 72 2.27 15.24 26.81
C GLU A 72 1.74 15.46 28.23
N PHE A 73 0.94 16.52 28.41
CA PHE A 73 0.25 16.83 29.65
C PHE A 73 -1.26 16.87 29.39
N PRO A 74 -1.95 15.72 29.46
CA PRO A 74 -3.40 15.66 29.32
C PRO A 74 -4.10 16.46 30.42
N GLU A 75 -5.33 16.91 30.15
CA GLU A 75 -6.14 17.71 31.08
C GLU A 75 -5.37 18.89 31.71
N THR A 76 -4.63 19.63 30.89
CA THR A 76 -3.77 20.74 31.33
C THR A 76 -4.00 21.98 30.49
N ILE A 77 -3.96 23.15 31.14
CA ILE A 77 -4.01 24.46 30.48
C ILE A 77 -2.68 25.17 30.75
N MET A 78 -1.97 25.52 29.68
CA MET A 78 -0.76 26.34 29.72
C MET A 78 -1.08 27.74 29.22
N GLY A 79 -0.80 28.75 30.05
CA GLY A 79 -0.87 30.15 29.68
C GLY A 79 0.53 30.73 29.45
N ALA A 80 0.69 31.58 28.45
CA ALA A 80 1.89 32.39 28.25
C ALA A 80 1.50 33.87 28.18
N CYS A 81 2.21 34.71 28.94
CA CYS A 81 1.95 36.15 29.06
C CYS A 81 3.25 36.92 28.89
N ARG A 82 3.18 38.18 28.43
CA ARG A 82 4.37 39.01 28.22
C ARG A 82 4.78 39.69 29.52
N ASP A 83 5.85 39.24 30.17
CA ASP A 83 6.44 40.05 31.22
C ASP A 83 7.26 41.21 30.62
N VAL A 84 7.07 42.41 31.17
CA VAL A 84 7.71 43.66 30.78
C VAL A 84 9.16 43.71 31.27
N ALA A 85 9.53 42.88 32.26
CA ALA A 85 10.85 42.89 32.91
C ALA A 85 11.91 41.93 32.29
N GLY A 86 11.56 41.15 31.26
CA GLY A 86 12.51 40.29 30.53
C GLY A 86 12.97 39.04 31.29
N GLY A 87 12.41 38.75 32.47
CA GLY A 87 12.62 37.50 33.20
C GLY A 87 11.61 36.42 32.80
N LEU A 88 12.01 35.15 32.89
CA LEU A 88 11.08 34.03 32.76
C LEU A 88 10.57 33.64 34.15
N ASP A 89 9.29 33.90 34.43
CA ASP A 89 8.59 33.38 35.61
C ASP A 89 7.63 32.27 35.20
N VAL A 90 7.60 31.18 35.98
CA VAL A 90 6.74 30.02 35.74
C VAL A 90 5.93 29.76 37.00
N THR A 91 4.62 30.05 36.93
CA THR A 91 3.68 29.77 38.01
C THR A 91 2.92 28.48 37.70
N ILE A 92 2.86 27.56 38.67
CA ILE A 92 2.14 26.29 38.56
C ILE A 92 0.90 26.34 39.46
N HIS A 93 -0.28 26.25 38.86
CA HIS A 93 -1.55 26.15 39.57
C HIS A 93 -1.98 24.68 39.69
N VAL A 94 -2.05 24.15 40.90
CA VAL A 94 -2.39 22.74 41.14
C VAL A 94 -3.90 22.60 41.35
N LYS A 95 -4.58 21.94 40.41
CA LYS A 95 -6.00 21.58 40.55
C LYS A 95 -6.16 20.39 41.50
N ALA A 96 -6.87 20.58 42.61
CA ALA A 96 -7.12 19.51 43.58
C ALA A 96 -8.11 18.46 43.02
N LYS A 97 -8.07 17.25 43.57
CA LYS A 97 -9.03 16.20 43.22
C LYS A 97 -10.44 16.61 43.69
N GLY A 98 -11.42 16.59 42.78
CA GLY A 98 -12.79 17.03 43.05
C GLY A 98 -13.04 18.53 42.84
N ASP A 99 -11.99 19.30 42.53
CA ASP A 99 -12.09 20.70 42.11
C ASP A 99 -12.31 20.78 40.59
N ASP A 100 -13.23 21.65 40.16
CA ASP A 100 -13.51 21.93 38.75
C ASP A 100 -12.46 22.89 38.12
N GLY A 101 -11.65 23.54 38.96
CA GLY A 101 -10.59 24.45 38.56
C GLY A 101 -11.06 25.88 38.29
N THR A 102 -12.34 26.20 38.45
CA THR A 102 -12.93 27.51 38.08
C THR A 102 -12.21 28.67 38.74
N ALA A 103 -11.94 28.59 40.05
CA ALA A 103 -11.25 29.66 40.78
C ALA A 103 -9.81 29.87 40.27
N LEU A 104 -9.14 28.80 39.84
CA LEU A 104 -7.80 28.86 39.25
C LEU A 104 -7.84 29.51 37.85
N MET A 105 -8.82 29.14 37.02
CA MET A 105 -9.01 29.75 35.70
C MET A 105 -9.26 31.26 35.81
N GLU A 106 -10.13 31.68 36.73
CA GLU A 106 -10.40 33.09 36.99
C GLU A 106 -9.16 33.84 37.52
N ALA A 107 -8.32 33.18 38.33
CA ALA A 107 -7.04 33.75 38.75
C ALA A 107 -6.09 33.95 37.57
N VAL A 108 -6.00 32.99 36.65
CA VAL A 108 -5.20 33.12 35.41
C VAL A 108 -5.71 34.26 34.55
N PHE A 109 -7.02 34.38 34.32
CA PHE A 109 -7.58 35.49 33.54
C PHE A 109 -7.31 36.85 34.16
N ARG A 110 -7.48 36.98 35.49
CA ARG A 110 -7.15 38.22 36.21
C ARG A 110 -5.66 38.56 36.09
N ALA A 111 -4.78 37.58 36.19
CA ALA A 111 -3.34 37.80 36.04
C ALA A 111 -2.98 38.29 34.63
N ILE A 112 -3.61 37.73 33.59
CA ILE A 112 -3.43 38.19 32.20
C ILE A 112 -3.94 39.63 32.05
N LEU A 113 -5.18 39.92 32.45
CA LEU A 113 -5.81 41.23 32.27
C LEU A 113 -5.16 42.34 33.11
N ALA A 114 -4.44 41.98 34.18
CA ALA A 114 -3.64 42.93 34.95
C ALA A 114 -2.39 43.41 34.20
N GLN A 115 -1.96 42.72 33.13
CA GLN A 115 -0.81 43.15 32.35
C GLN A 115 -1.13 44.37 31.47
N PRO A 116 -0.18 45.30 31.29
CA PRO A 116 -0.37 46.46 30.42
C PRO A 116 -0.71 46.04 28.99
N ASN A 117 -1.80 46.59 28.45
CA ASN A 117 -2.29 46.34 27.08
C ASN A 117 -2.77 44.89 26.80
N ALA A 118 -2.98 44.05 27.82
CA ALA A 118 -3.52 42.71 27.61
C ALA A 118 -5.02 42.74 27.29
N SER A 119 -5.34 42.68 26.00
CA SER A 119 -6.71 42.80 25.47
C SER A 119 -7.14 41.61 24.61
N VAL A 120 -6.18 40.94 23.96
CA VAL A 120 -6.40 39.83 23.06
C VAL A 120 -5.80 38.55 23.63
N ILE A 121 -6.59 37.48 23.73
CA ILE A 121 -6.12 36.15 24.11
C ILE A 121 -6.14 35.21 22.90
N GLY A 122 -4.99 34.59 22.63
CA GLY A 122 -4.80 33.61 21.59
C GLY A 122 -5.18 32.21 22.05
N TYR A 123 -5.86 31.45 21.19
CA TYR A 123 -6.20 30.04 21.44
C TYR A 123 -6.14 29.23 20.14
N ILE A 124 -6.09 27.89 20.25
CA ILE A 124 -6.06 26.99 19.10
C ILE A 124 -7.50 26.76 18.63
N ALA A 125 -7.94 27.49 17.62
CA ALA A 125 -9.36 27.51 17.23
C ALA A 125 -9.89 26.20 16.63
N LYS A 126 -8.99 25.37 16.08
CA LYS A 126 -9.36 24.12 15.41
C LYS A 126 -9.50 22.92 16.36
N GLU A 127 -9.23 23.10 17.65
CA GLU A 127 -9.39 22.05 18.66
C GLU A 127 -10.66 22.31 19.45
N ALA A 128 -11.59 21.34 19.41
CA ALA A 128 -12.78 21.39 20.22
C ALA A 128 -12.42 21.20 21.70
N PRO A 129 -13.02 21.98 22.62
CA PRO A 129 -12.89 21.70 24.04
C PRO A 129 -13.50 20.32 24.35
N GLU A 130 -12.71 19.44 24.97
CA GLU A 130 -13.15 18.09 25.35
C GLU A 130 -12.80 17.83 26.81
N GLY A 131 -13.78 17.29 27.55
CA GLY A 131 -13.64 17.00 28.96
C GLY A 131 -13.96 18.22 29.83
N THR A 132 -14.40 17.94 31.06
CA THR A 132 -15.01 18.94 31.95
C THR A 132 -14.11 20.16 32.18
N LEU A 133 -12.79 19.96 32.29
CA LEU A 133 -11.85 21.06 32.51
C LEU A 133 -11.83 22.04 31.33
N LEU A 134 -11.74 21.53 30.10
CA LEU A 134 -11.59 22.35 28.90
C LEU A 134 -12.91 22.98 28.46
N GLU A 135 -14.02 22.25 28.62
CA GLU A 135 -15.36 22.78 28.40
C GLU A 135 -15.61 23.98 29.34
N THR A 136 -15.31 23.82 30.64
CA THR A 136 -15.41 24.89 31.64
C THR A 136 -14.49 26.07 31.30
N TRP A 137 -13.24 25.80 30.90
CA TRP A 137 -12.31 26.83 30.45
C TRP A 137 -12.85 27.62 29.27
N ALA A 138 -13.36 26.94 28.24
CA ALA A 138 -13.89 27.58 27.05
C ALA A 138 -15.14 28.42 27.33
N GLU A 139 -16.01 27.99 28.26
CA GLU A 139 -17.15 28.78 28.71
C GLU A 139 -16.71 30.03 29.49
N LYS A 140 -15.79 29.87 30.44
CA LYS A 140 -15.28 30.98 31.25
C LYS A 140 -14.49 31.99 30.42
N LEU A 141 -13.72 31.53 29.43
CA LEU A 141 -12.95 32.38 28.53
C LEU A 141 -13.85 33.40 27.78
N LYS A 142 -15.07 33.00 27.38
CA LYS A 142 -16.03 33.88 26.69
C LYS A 142 -16.49 35.06 27.53
N THR A 143 -16.50 34.92 28.86
CA THR A 143 -16.97 35.95 29.80
C THR A 143 -15.83 36.55 30.63
N ALA A 144 -14.58 36.19 30.32
CA ALA A 144 -13.40 36.58 31.09
C ALA A 144 -13.02 38.06 30.98
N GLY A 145 -13.59 38.82 30.03
CA GLY A 145 -13.35 40.26 29.87
C GLY A 145 -12.30 40.65 28.84
N PHE A 146 -11.78 39.70 28.05
CA PHE A 146 -10.95 39.99 26.89
C PHE A 146 -11.75 40.68 25.80
N GLN A 147 -11.15 41.64 25.09
CA GLN A 147 -11.79 42.33 23.98
C GLN A 147 -11.91 41.44 22.74
N GLN A 148 -10.92 40.56 22.55
CA GLN A 148 -10.89 39.63 21.42
C GLN A 148 -10.28 38.29 21.83
N ILE A 149 -10.79 37.23 21.22
CA ILE A 149 -10.23 35.88 21.27
C ILE A 149 -9.78 35.54 19.85
N ALA A 150 -8.49 35.23 19.65
CA ALA A 150 -7.87 35.10 18.34
C ALA A 150 -7.30 33.70 18.08
N ASP A 151 -7.39 33.22 16.84
CA ASP A 151 -6.77 31.94 16.45
C ASP A 151 -5.25 32.10 16.29
N ILE A 152 -4.49 31.29 17.03
CA ILE A 152 -3.01 31.25 16.99
C ILE A 152 -2.46 29.97 16.37
N THR A 153 -3.31 29.14 15.77
CA THR A 153 -2.92 27.87 15.15
C THR A 153 -1.80 28.05 14.12
N ASN A 154 -1.88 29.10 13.30
CA ASN A 154 -0.89 29.39 12.27
C ASN A 154 0.47 29.80 12.85
N GLY A 155 0.49 30.54 13.96
CA GLY A 155 1.73 30.88 14.69
C GLY A 155 2.49 29.63 15.14
N PHE A 156 1.79 28.66 15.73
CA PHE A 156 2.40 27.37 16.08
C PHE A 156 2.76 26.52 14.85
N SER A 157 1.98 26.58 13.76
CA SER A 157 2.36 25.93 12.49
C SER A 157 3.58 26.55 11.85
N ASP A 158 3.87 27.84 12.09
CA ASP A 158 5.09 28.45 11.61
C ASP A 158 6.30 28.05 12.46
N LEU A 159 6.16 28.19 13.78
CA LEU A 159 7.17 27.86 14.77
C LEU A 159 7.68 26.42 14.66
N LEU A 160 6.78 25.45 14.52
CA LEU A 160 7.11 24.02 14.47
C LEU A 160 7.56 23.54 13.07
N ALA A 161 7.52 24.40 12.05
CA ALA A 161 7.78 24.00 10.67
C ALA A 161 9.23 23.56 10.45
N VAL A 162 10.18 24.27 11.05
CA VAL A 162 11.63 24.06 10.90
C VAL A 162 12.14 23.26 12.09
N LYS A 163 12.77 22.13 11.81
CA LYS A 163 13.23 21.18 12.82
C LYS A 163 14.67 21.46 13.22
N ASP A 164 14.97 21.34 14.51
CA ASP A 164 16.33 21.34 15.04
C ASP A 164 17.06 20.01 14.73
N ALA A 165 18.35 19.94 15.04
CA ALA A 165 19.17 18.76 14.71
C ALA A 165 18.72 17.47 15.42
N GLU A 166 18.21 17.57 16.64
CA GLU A 166 17.70 16.43 17.41
C GLU A 166 16.35 15.96 16.86
N GLU A 167 15.49 16.91 16.50
CA GLU A 167 14.20 16.64 15.84
C GLU A 167 14.40 15.94 14.50
N ILE A 168 15.32 16.43 13.67
CA ILE A 168 15.70 15.77 12.42
C ILE A 168 16.22 14.35 12.67
N LEU A 169 17.04 14.14 13.71
CA LEU A 169 17.53 12.80 14.05
C LEU A 169 16.36 11.87 14.45
N ASN A 170 15.39 12.35 15.22
CA ASN A 170 14.22 11.56 15.61
C ASN A 170 13.36 11.21 14.38
N VAL A 171 13.12 12.16 13.47
CA VAL A 171 12.45 11.90 12.18
C VAL A 171 13.20 10.84 11.37
N LYS A 172 14.54 10.91 11.29
CA LYS A 172 15.34 9.91 10.57
C LYS A 172 15.24 8.52 11.18
N LYS A 173 15.20 8.41 12.52
CA LYS A 173 14.99 7.14 13.22
C LYS A 173 13.59 6.57 12.96
N ALA A 174 12.56 7.42 13.01
CA ALA A 174 11.20 7.06 12.65
C ALA A 174 11.13 6.54 11.21
N ALA A 175 11.69 7.28 10.24
CA ALA A 175 11.73 6.87 8.84
C ALA A 175 12.49 5.56 8.62
N TYR A 176 13.62 5.38 9.31
CA TYR A 176 14.37 4.12 9.30
C TYR A 176 13.54 2.95 9.82
N LEU A 177 12.75 3.15 10.88
CA LEU A 177 11.84 2.12 11.39
C LEU A 177 10.75 1.78 10.36
N SER A 178 10.08 2.79 9.78
CA SER A 178 9.08 2.59 8.73
C SER A 178 9.63 1.77 7.55
N VAL A 179 10.85 2.08 7.09
CA VAL A 179 11.51 1.30 6.03
C VAL A 179 11.85 -0.11 6.49
N SER A 180 12.33 -0.27 7.72
CA SER A 180 12.71 -1.58 8.27
C SER A 180 11.50 -2.50 8.38
N VAL A 181 10.36 -1.99 8.83
CA VAL A 181 9.09 -2.73 8.91
C VAL A 181 8.60 -3.07 7.50
N MET A 182 8.59 -2.11 6.57
CA MET A 182 8.21 -2.37 5.18
C MET A 182 9.05 -3.49 4.55
N SER A 183 10.38 -3.42 4.70
CA SER A 183 11.31 -4.29 3.99
C SER A 183 11.52 -5.65 4.65
N ASN A 184 11.50 -5.72 5.99
CA ASN A 184 11.84 -6.95 6.72
C ASN A 184 10.62 -7.70 7.24
N VAL A 185 9.43 -7.10 7.23
CA VAL A 185 8.21 -7.72 7.76
C VAL A 185 7.09 -7.70 6.73
N VAL A 186 6.76 -6.54 6.17
CA VAL A 186 5.57 -6.41 5.31
C VAL A 186 5.78 -7.05 3.94
N ILE A 187 6.84 -6.67 3.21
CA ILE A 187 7.14 -7.27 1.91
C ILE A 187 7.28 -8.81 2.02
N PRO A 188 8.08 -9.37 2.95
CA PRO A 188 8.15 -10.82 3.12
C PRO A 188 6.81 -11.48 3.48
N SER A 189 5.96 -10.80 4.26
CA SER A 189 4.62 -11.30 4.59
C SER A 189 3.69 -11.31 3.38
N LEU A 190 3.76 -10.29 2.53
CA LEU A 190 2.99 -10.22 1.27
C LEU A 190 3.46 -11.30 0.30
N GLU A 191 4.76 -11.41 0.09
CA GLU A 191 5.37 -12.43 -0.79
C GLU A 191 4.98 -13.84 -0.34
N ASN A 192 5.13 -14.15 0.95
CA ASN A 192 4.69 -15.42 1.51
C ASN A 192 3.18 -15.66 1.35
N ALA A 193 2.36 -14.63 1.51
CA ALA A 193 0.91 -14.77 1.33
C ALA A 193 0.55 -15.07 -0.12
N ILE A 194 1.25 -14.46 -1.07
CA ILE A 194 1.06 -14.63 -2.52
C ILE A 194 1.58 -16.02 -2.95
N ASP A 195 2.82 -16.35 -2.61
CA ASP A 195 3.51 -17.58 -3.03
C ASP A 195 2.86 -18.84 -2.47
N GLU A 196 2.42 -18.80 -1.21
CA GLU A 196 1.74 -19.93 -0.57
C GLU A 196 0.21 -19.91 -0.77
N GLU A 197 -0.32 -18.97 -1.57
CA GLU A 197 -1.76 -18.75 -1.80
C GLU A 197 -2.56 -18.68 -0.48
N LYS A 198 -1.99 -18.04 0.54
CA LYS A 198 -2.60 -17.92 1.87
C LYS A 198 -3.74 -16.92 1.84
N LYS A 199 -4.80 -17.26 2.57
CA LYS A 199 -5.89 -16.33 2.88
C LYS A 199 -5.54 -15.52 4.11
N VAL A 200 -5.09 -14.30 3.89
CA VAL A 200 -4.70 -13.35 4.93
C VAL A 200 -5.55 -12.10 4.79
N THR A 201 -6.09 -11.57 5.89
CA THR A 201 -6.88 -10.32 5.86
C THR A 201 -5.99 -9.10 5.91
N HIS A 202 -6.49 -7.95 5.44
CA HIS A 202 -5.76 -6.68 5.58
C HIS A 202 -5.53 -6.32 7.05
N SER A 203 -6.51 -6.55 7.93
CA SER A 203 -6.40 -6.36 9.38
C SER A 203 -5.31 -7.22 10.03
N TYR A 204 -5.13 -8.47 9.60
CA TYR A 204 -4.05 -9.32 10.11
C TYR A 204 -2.66 -8.75 9.76
N LEU A 205 -2.48 -8.30 8.51
CA LEU A 205 -1.21 -7.70 8.07
C LEU A 205 -0.94 -6.36 8.77
N MET A 206 -1.99 -5.59 9.04
CA MET A 206 -1.92 -4.38 9.87
C MET A 206 -1.39 -4.71 11.27
N ASP A 207 -1.98 -5.68 11.96
CA ASP A 207 -1.56 -6.09 13.31
C ASP A 207 -0.11 -6.56 13.34
N GLU A 208 0.34 -7.31 12.33
CA GLU A 208 1.73 -7.77 12.23
C GLU A 208 2.71 -6.60 12.01
N ALA A 209 2.34 -5.64 11.16
CA ALA A 209 3.13 -4.43 10.95
C ALA A 209 3.18 -3.55 12.20
N GLU A 210 2.07 -3.37 12.90
CA GLU A 210 1.97 -2.61 14.16
C GLU A 210 2.86 -3.24 15.23
N LYS A 211 2.76 -4.56 15.45
CA LYS A 211 3.63 -5.28 16.38
C LYS A 211 5.11 -5.12 16.05
N ALA A 212 5.47 -5.00 14.78
CA ALA A 212 6.85 -4.81 14.35
C ALA A 212 7.35 -3.36 14.52
N ILE A 213 6.44 -2.38 14.52
CA ILE A 213 6.77 -0.99 14.90
C ILE A 213 7.00 -0.90 16.40
N MET A 214 6.09 -1.49 17.20
CA MET A 214 6.18 -1.47 18.67
C MET A 214 7.37 -2.29 19.20
N ASP A 215 7.74 -3.37 18.50
CA ASP A 215 8.93 -4.17 18.77
C ASP A 215 9.91 -4.10 17.57
N PRO A 216 10.74 -3.04 17.49
CA PRO A 216 11.61 -2.79 16.34
C PRO A 216 12.63 -3.91 16.09
N ALA A 217 12.90 -4.79 17.08
CA ALA A 217 13.76 -5.94 16.90
C ALA A 217 13.19 -6.93 15.87
N LYS A 218 11.86 -7.08 15.78
CA LYS A 218 11.18 -7.90 14.76
C LYS A 218 11.46 -7.40 13.34
N ALA A 219 11.58 -6.08 13.19
CA ALA A 219 11.94 -5.44 11.94
C ALA A 219 13.46 -5.33 11.70
N LYS A 220 14.29 -5.98 12.53
CA LYS A 220 15.76 -5.87 12.53
C LYS A 220 16.28 -4.43 12.70
N ALA A 221 15.47 -3.57 13.32
CA ALA A 221 15.82 -2.19 13.61
C ALA A 221 16.42 -2.06 15.01
N LYS A 222 17.62 -1.50 15.11
CA LYS A 222 18.31 -1.27 16.40
C LYS A 222 17.85 0.04 17.04
N LEU A 223 16.60 0.09 17.46
CA LEU A 223 15.98 1.23 18.15
C LEU A 223 15.45 0.80 19.52
N LYS A 224 15.31 1.78 20.42
CA LYS A 224 14.69 1.55 21.73
C LYS A 224 13.18 1.42 21.56
N ALA A 225 12.62 0.28 21.97
CA ALA A 225 11.20 0.00 21.85
C ALA A 225 10.34 1.02 22.62
N GLU A 226 10.78 1.47 23.80
CA GLU A 226 10.03 2.46 24.61
C GLU A 226 9.83 3.83 23.93
N ASN A 227 10.58 4.09 22.87
CA ASN A 227 10.52 5.33 22.09
C ASN A 227 9.78 5.16 20.77
N CYS A 228 9.37 3.94 20.42
CA CYS A 228 8.73 3.61 19.16
C CYS A 228 7.21 3.52 19.36
N ASP A 229 6.46 4.09 18.44
CA ASP A 229 5.00 4.02 18.41
C ASP A 229 4.51 4.04 16.96
N ILE A 230 3.27 3.67 16.71
CA ILE A 230 2.65 3.85 15.40
C ILE A 230 2.24 5.30 15.19
N CYS A 231 2.34 5.79 13.95
CA CYS A 231 1.72 7.06 13.61
C CYS A 231 0.20 6.94 13.45
N TYR A 232 -0.23 5.79 12.93
CA TYR A 232 -1.61 5.38 12.69
C TYR A 232 -1.59 3.86 12.42
N PRO A 233 -2.71 3.14 12.57
CA PRO A 233 -2.77 1.71 12.25
C PRO A 233 -2.36 1.45 10.79
N PRO A 234 -1.34 0.62 10.51
CA PRO A 234 -0.85 0.41 9.15
C PRO A 234 -1.95 0.05 8.15
N ILE A 235 -1.93 0.68 6.98
CA ILE A 235 -3.01 0.59 6.00
C ILE A 235 -2.63 -0.42 4.92
N PHE A 236 -3.49 -1.40 4.72
CA PHE A 236 -3.43 -2.40 3.65
C PHE A 236 -4.73 -2.34 2.84
N GLN A 237 -4.62 -2.20 1.52
CA GLN A 237 -5.78 -2.11 0.62
C GLN A 237 -5.51 -2.92 -0.64
N SER A 238 -6.50 -3.71 -1.06
CA SER A 238 -6.49 -4.45 -2.32
C SER A 238 -7.93 -4.81 -2.72
N GLY A 239 -8.12 -5.40 -3.91
CA GLY A 239 -9.40 -5.99 -4.29
C GLY A 239 -10.49 -4.98 -4.65
N GLY A 240 -10.12 -3.81 -5.17
CA GLY A 240 -11.04 -2.83 -5.75
C GLY A 240 -11.50 -1.73 -4.81
N GLU A 241 -11.27 -1.90 -3.51
CA GLU A 241 -11.62 -0.94 -2.46
C GLU A 241 -10.38 -0.18 -2.01
N PHE A 242 -10.32 1.10 -2.38
CA PHE A 242 -9.18 1.96 -2.08
C PHE A 242 -9.65 3.29 -1.51
N ASP A 243 -8.94 3.78 -0.49
CA ASP A 243 -9.12 5.09 0.08
C ASP A 243 -7.75 5.72 0.33
N LEU A 244 -7.41 6.77 -0.44
CA LEU A 244 -6.12 7.46 -0.34
C LEU A 244 -6.12 8.56 0.73
N ARG A 245 -7.21 8.72 1.49
CA ARG A 245 -7.24 9.65 2.62
C ARG A 245 -6.37 9.10 3.76
N PRO A 246 -5.70 9.97 4.53
CA PRO A 246 -4.94 9.56 5.72
C PRO A 246 -5.78 8.87 6.80
N SER A 247 -7.12 9.00 6.75
CA SER A 247 -8.07 8.38 7.67
C SER A 247 -8.53 6.99 7.25
N ALA A 248 -8.00 6.44 6.15
CA ALA A 248 -8.34 5.10 5.71
C ALA A 248 -7.90 4.06 6.75
N ALA A 249 -8.61 2.95 6.81
CA ALA A 249 -8.33 1.83 7.71
C ALA A 249 -8.26 0.52 6.92
N SER A 250 -7.43 -0.40 7.39
CA SER A 250 -7.42 -1.79 6.91
C SER A 250 -8.74 -2.47 7.32
N ASN A 251 -9.35 -3.21 6.40
CA ASN A 251 -10.60 -3.94 6.64
C ASN A 251 -10.35 -5.44 6.90
N ASP A 252 -11.41 -6.22 7.12
CA ASP A 252 -11.32 -7.67 7.33
C ASP A 252 -11.43 -8.49 6.02
N GLU A 253 -11.41 -7.84 4.87
CA GLU A 253 -11.37 -8.54 3.59
C GLU A 253 -10.01 -9.20 3.36
N TYR A 254 -10.04 -10.32 2.63
CA TYR A 254 -8.81 -11.01 2.25
C TYR A 254 -8.01 -10.22 1.22
N LEU A 255 -6.69 -10.24 1.39
CA LEU A 255 -5.74 -9.75 0.42
C LEU A 255 -6.02 -10.37 -0.95
N TYR A 256 -6.12 -9.51 -1.97
CA TYR A 256 -6.45 -9.89 -3.34
C TYR A 256 -5.24 -9.68 -4.26
N TYR A 257 -4.80 -10.76 -4.87
CA TYR A 257 -3.56 -10.82 -5.67
C TYR A 257 -3.71 -11.70 -6.93
N ASP A 258 -4.92 -11.83 -7.47
CA ASP A 258 -5.11 -12.41 -8.80
C ASP A 258 -4.48 -11.51 -9.88
N PRO A 259 -4.31 -11.98 -11.13
CA PRO A 259 -3.74 -11.16 -12.18
C PRO A 259 -4.45 -9.81 -12.39
N ALA A 260 -3.66 -8.78 -12.71
CA ALA A 260 -4.07 -7.38 -12.79
C ALA A 260 -4.56 -6.76 -11.45
N SER A 261 -4.01 -7.23 -10.31
CA SER A 261 -4.29 -6.67 -8.99
C SER A 261 -3.30 -5.60 -8.55
N VAL A 262 -3.76 -4.78 -7.61
CA VAL A 262 -2.97 -3.72 -6.98
C VAL A 262 -3.12 -3.84 -5.47
N ILE A 263 -2.01 -3.72 -4.76
CA ILE A 263 -1.96 -3.71 -3.29
C ILE A 263 -1.31 -2.40 -2.86
N ILE A 264 -2.02 -1.58 -2.06
CA ILE A 264 -1.46 -0.38 -1.43
C ILE A 264 -1.13 -0.71 0.02
N VAL A 265 0.09 -0.34 0.43
CA VAL A 265 0.54 -0.41 1.82
C VAL A 265 1.04 0.95 2.25
N ALA A 266 0.56 1.46 3.38
CA ALA A 266 1.09 2.66 4.02
C ALA A 266 1.44 2.40 5.49
N ILE A 267 2.67 2.73 5.87
CA ILE A 267 3.25 2.50 7.19
C ILE A 267 3.84 3.81 7.69
N GLY A 268 3.47 4.22 8.90
CA GLY A 268 4.07 5.35 9.59
C GLY A 268 4.53 4.93 10.98
N ALA A 269 5.82 4.98 11.23
CA ALA A 269 6.39 4.83 12.57
C ALA A 269 6.68 6.21 13.18
N ARG A 270 6.56 6.28 14.50
CA ARG A 270 6.85 7.43 15.35
C ARG A 270 8.02 7.08 16.27
N TYR A 271 8.99 7.98 16.38
CA TYR A 271 10.13 7.82 17.29
C TYR A 271 10.32 9.08 18.15
N ASN A 272 10.30 8.93 19.48
CA ASN A 272 10.35 10.07 20.41
C ASN A 272 9.32 11.16 20.04
N ASN A 273 8.10 10.74 19.71
CA ASN A 273 6.99 11.58 19.24
C ASN A 273 7.11 12.18 17.83
N TYR A 274 8.22 12.02 17.11
CA TYR A 274 8.37 12.50 15.72
C TYR A 274 7.91 11.44 14.72
N CYS A 275 7.03 11.86 13.83
CA CYS A 275 6.39 11.00 12.86
C CYS A 275 7.23 10.83 11.59
N SER A 276 7.01 9.69 10.94
CA SER A 276 7.43 9.43 9.56
C SER A 276 6.31 8.73 8.81
N ASN A 277 6.40 8.72 7.49
CA ASN A 277 5.46 8.03 6.62
C ASN A 277 6.15 7.40 5.41
N LEU A 278 5.65 6.24 5.01
CA LEU A 278 6.09 5.48 3.85
C LEU A 278 4.88 4.78 3.23
N ALA A 279 4.62 5.00 1.94
CA ALA A 279 3.60 4.24 1.21
C ALA A 279 4.15 3.68 -0.10
N ARG A 280 3.78 2.44 -0.40
CA ARG A 280 4.14 1.73 -1.63
C ARG A 280 2.89 1.08 -2.22
N THR A 281 2.92 0.98 -3.54
CA THR A 281 1.95 0.20 -4.30
C THR A 281 2.69 -0.96 -4.94
N PHE A 282 2.17 -2.16 -4.73
CA PHE A 282 2.65 -3.40 -5.35
C PHE A 282 1.69 -3.80 -6.46
N LEU A 283 2.26 -4.26 -7.57
CA LEU A 283 1.57 -4.55 -8.82
C LEU A 283 1.65 -6.05 -9.07
N ILE A 284 0.51 -6.75 -9.18
CA ILE A 284 0.47 -8.20 -9.40
C ILE A 284 -0.02 -8.48 -10.81
N ASP A 285 0.85 -9.01 -11.68
CA ASP A 285 0.63 -9.16 -13.13
C ASP A 285 -0.06 -7.92 -13.73
N ALA A 286 0.51 -6.75 -13.47
CA ALA A 286 -0.09 -5.50 -13.88
C ALA A 286 -0.25 -5.40 -15.41
N ASN A 287 -1.40 -4.90 -15.83
CA ASN A 287 -1.65 -4.59 -17.23
C ASN A 287 -0.93 -3.30 -17.66
N THR A 288 -0.93 -3.02 -18.97
CA THR A 288 -0.25 -1.85 -19.53
C THR A 288 -0.73 -0.52 -18.94
N MET A 289 -2.01 -0.39 -18.58
CA MET A 289 -2.55 0.82 -17.97
C MET A 289 -2.04 1.00 -16.54
N GLN A 290 -2.05 -0.05 -15.72
CA GLN A 290 -1.56 -0.04 -14.35
C GLN A 290 -0.06 0.31 -14.30
N THR A 291 0.75 -0.34 -15.13
CA THR A 291 2.19 -0.07 -15.22
C THR A 291 2.46 1.37 -15.66
N LYS A 292 1.81 1.85 -16.73
CA LYS A 292 1.96 3.24 -17.21
C LYS A 292 1.53 4.26 -16.14
N ALA A 293 0.40 4.03 -15.47
CA ALA A 293 -0.08 4.92 -14.43
C ALA A 293 0.88 4.98 -13.24
N TYR A 294 1.46 3.86 -12.83
CA TYR A 294 2.47 3.81 -11.77
C TYR A 294 3.77 4.53 -12.16
N GLU A 295 4.27 4.32 -13.39
CA GLU A 295 5.45 5.02 -13.90
C GLU A 295 5.29 6.54 -13.92
N VAL A 296 4.13 7.03 -14.39
CA VAL A 296 3.82 8.47 -14.38
C VAL A 296 3.69 8.98 -12.95
N LEU A 297 3.05 8.23 -12.06
CA LEU A 297 2.94 8.60 -10.65
C LEU A 297 4.33 8.71 -9.99
N LEU A 298 5.22 7.77 -10.27
CA LEU A 298 6.58 7.77 -9.74
C LEU A 298 7.35 9.01 -10.22
N LYS A 299 7.31 9.33 -11.51
CA LYS A 299 7.95 10.54 -12.04
C LYS A 299 7.36 11.82 -11.44
N ALA A 300 6.05 11.89 -11.27
CA ALA A 300 5.39 13.04 -10.66
C ALA A 300 5.79 13.19 -9.18
N HIS A 301 5.89 12.08 -8.45
CA HIS A 301 6.37 12.04 -7.06
C HIS A 301 7.82 12.53 -6.95
N GLU A 302 8.71 12.06 -7.83
CA GLU A 302 10.11 12.50 -7.89
C GLU A 302 10.25 13.98 -8.26
N ALA A 303 9.41 14.48 -9.16
CA ALA A 303 9.37 15.90 -9.51
C ALA A 303 8.94 16.77 -8.32
N ALA A 304 7.92 16.35 -7.56
CA ALA A 304 7.53 17.03 -6.33
C ALA A 304 8.67 17.06 -5.29
N ILE A 305 9.33 15.92 -5.06
CA ILE A 305 10.50 15.86 -4.17
C ILE A 305 11.58 16.82 -4.65
N GLY A 306 11.96 16.76 -5.93
CA GLY A 306 13.03 17.58 -6.51
C GLY A 306 12.79 19.09 -6.40
N ALA A 307 11.52 19.51 -6.29
CA ALA A 307 11.12 20.90 -6.09
C ALA A 307 11.14 21.35 -4.62
N LEU A 308 11.22 20.43 -3.64
CA LEU A 308 11.35 20.74 -2.22
C LEU A 308 12.77 21.24 -1.85
N LYS A 309 13.11 22.42 -2.36
CA LYS A 309 14.39 23.10 -2.13
C LYS A 309 14.19 24.42 -1.40
N PRO A 310 15.15 24.85 -0.57
CA PRO A 310 15.09 26.16 0.07
C PRO A 310 14.84 27.29 -0.93
N GLY A 311 13.98 28.25 -0.56
CA GLY A 311 13.62 29.40 -1.39
C GLY A 311 12.47 29.15 -2.37
N ASN A 312 12.17 27.90 -2.72
CA ASN A 312 10.97 27.59 -3.51
C ASN A 312 9.70 27.76 -2.67
N LYS A 313 8.58 28.07 -3.32
CA LYS A 313 7.25 27.99 -2.70
C LYS A 313 6.83 26.52 -2.56
N ILE A 314 6.07 26.18 -1.53
CA ILE A 314 5.47 24.85 -1.37
C ILE A 314 4.59 24.49 -2.59
N SER A 315 3.85 25.45 -3.13
CA SER A 315 3.02 25.29 -4.33
C SER A 315 3.81 24.82 -5.55
N ALA A 316 5.07 25.21 -5.68
CA ALA A 316 5.94 24.78 -6.76
C ALA A 316 6.16 23.24 -6.77
N ALA A 317 6.16 22.59 -5.61
CA ALA A 317 6.28 21.13 -5.54
C ALA A 317 5.03 20.42 -6.08
N TYR A 318 3.83 20.93 -5.76
CA TYR A 318 2.60 20.40 -6.35
C TYR A 318 2.54 20.64 -7.86
N GLN A 319 2.94 21.83 -8.31
CA GLN A 319 2.96 22.17 -9.74
C GLN A 319 3.95 21.31 -10.53
N ALA A 320 5.11 20.96 -9.94
CA ALA A 320 6.07 20.06 -10.57
C ALA A 320 5.47 18.67 -10.82
N ALA A 321 4.75 18.10 -9.84
CA ALA A 321 4.03 16.84 -10.02
C ALA A 321 2.93 16.96 -11.08
N MET A 322 2.08 18.00 -10.99
CA MET A 322 0.99 18.23 -11.94
C MET A 322 1.50 18.33 -13.39
N SER A 323 2.58 19.07 -13.60
CA SER A 323 3.19 19.27 -14.93
C SER A 323 3.65 17.94 -15.57
N VAL A 324 4.12 16.98 -14.77
CA VAL A 324 4.50 15.65 -15.26
C VAL A 324 3.25 14.89 -15.73
N VAL A 325 2.18 14.91 -14.94
CA VAL A 325 0.93 14.20 -15.26
C VAL A 325 0.26 14.81 -16.49
N GLU A 326 0.15 16.14 -16.56
CA GLU A 326 -0.41 16.85 -17.73
C GLU A 326 0.35 16.54 -19.02
N LYS A 327 1.68 16.36 -18.93
CA LYS A 327 2.53 16.07 -20.09
C LYS A 327 2.46 14.60 -20.53
N GLU A 328 2.52 13.66 -19.60
CA GLU A 328 2.70 12.23 -19.93
C GLU A 328 1.39 11.41 -19.92
N ALA A 329 0.39 11.85 -19.15
CA ALA A 329 -0.90 11.20 -19.03
C ALA A 329 -2.02 12.21 -18.67
N PRO A 330 -2.35 13.15 -19.60
CA PRO A 330 -3.34 14.20 -19.35
C PRO A 330 -4.71 13.66 -18.92
N ASP A 331 -5.10 12.48 -19.44
CA ASP A 331 -6.36 11.82 -19.10
C ASP A 331 -6.45 11.39 -17.62
N LEU A 332 -5.31 11.29 -16.91
CA LEU A 332 -5.25 10.90 -15.49
C LEU A 332 -5.25 12.11 -14.53
N VAL A 333 -5.17 13.34 -15.03
CA VAL A 333 -5.20 14.57 -14.21
C VAL A 333 -6.42 14.63 -13.27
N PRO A 334 -7.65 14.27 -13.70
CA PRO A 334 -8.81 14.28 -12.80
C PRO A 334 -8.66 13.33 -11.60
N ASN A 335 -7.91 12.24 -11.78
CA ASN A 335 -7.69 11.18 -10.79
C ASN A 335 -6.55 11.52 -9.82
N LEU A 336 -5.69 12.49 -10.14
CA LEU A 336 -4.57 12.88 -9.28
C LEU A 336 -5.08 13.50 -7.97
N THR A 337 -4.45 13.12 -6.85
CA THR A 337 -4.71 13.74 -5.54
C THR A 337 -4.57 15.27 -5.60
N LYS A 338 -5.48 15.99 -4.93
CA LYS A 338 -5.47 17.47 -4.88
C LYS A 338 -4.36 18.07 -3.99
N SER A 339 -3.56 17.19 -3.38
CA SER A 339 -2.42 17.50 -2.55
C SER A 339 -1.33 16.45 -2.83
N ALA A 340 -0.07 16.86 -2.74
CA ALA A 340 1.09 15.99 -2.76
C ALA A 340 1.63 15.71 -1.33
N GLY A 341 0.78 15.90 -0.31
CA GLY A 341 1.11 15.62 1.09
C GLY A 341 1.19 16.87 1.96
N THR A 342 1.85 16.77 3.11
CA THR A 342 1.93 17.85 4.12
C THR A 342 3.27 17.86 4.84
N GLY A 343 3.52 18.91 5.62
CA GLY A 343 4.54 18.85 6.66
C GLY A 343 4.27 17.70 7.64
N ILE A 344 5.35 17.17 8.22
CA ILE A 344 5.31 16.09 9.22
C ILE A 344 6.37 16.36 10.30
N GLY A 345 6.06 16.01 11.53
CA GLY A 345 6.91 16.26 12.69
C GLY A 345 6.29 15.65 13.94
N LEU A 346 6.07 16.45 14.98
CA LEU A 346 5.30 16.02 16.16
C LEU A 346 3.83 15.72 15.80
N GLU A 347 3.32 16.43 14.79
CA GLU A 347 2.06 16.15 14.12
C GLU A 347 2.32 15.25 12.91
N PHE A 348 1.49 14.22 12.71
CA PHE A 348 1.53 13.43 11.47
C PHE A 348 1.18 14.28 10.24
N ARG A 349 0.33 15.30 10.43
CA ARG A 349 -0.12 16.21 9.39
C ARG A 349 -0.06 17.67 9.84
N GLU A 350 1.02 18.35 9.51
CA GLU A 350 1.15 19.80 9.75
C GLU A 350 0.33 20.57 8.70
N SER A 351 -0.91 20.92 9.04
CA SER A 351 -1.89 21.46 8.08
C SER A 351 -1.46 22.77 7.40
N GLY A 352 -0.68 23.62 8.08
CA GLY A 352 -0.09 24.85 7.52
C GLY A 352 0.98 24.60 6.44
N LEU A 353 1.46 23.37 6.29
CA LEU A 353 2.48 22.96 5.32
C LEU A 353 1.92 22.00 4.26
N ASN A 354 0.64 22.12 3.91
CA ASN A 354 0.04 21.30 2.87
C ASN A 354 0.62 21.61 1.49
N ILE A 355 1.09 20.58 0.78
CA ILE A 355 1.65 20.67 -0.57
C ILE A 355 0.50 20.65 -1.58
N ASN A 356 0.02 21.84 -1.94
CA ASN A 356 -1.04 22.03 -2.93
C ASN A 356 -0.81 23.31 -3.75
N ALA A 357 -1.61 23.52 -4.79
CA ALA A 357 -1.48 24.65 -5.70
C ALA A 357 -1.60 26.05 -5.06
N LYS A 358 -2.13 26.16 -3.84
CA LYS A 358 -2.45 27.44 -3.17
C LYS A 358 -1.45 27.83 -2.08
N ASN A 359 -0.55 26.93 -1.67
CA ASN A 359 0.33 27.18 -0.54
C ASN A 359 1.63 27.87 -0.99
N ASP A 360 1.68 29.18 -0.85
CA ASP A 360 2.81 30.01 -1.30
C ASP A 360 3.91 30.19 -0.25
N ARG A 361 3.85 29.46 0.87
CA ARG A 361 4.89 29.51 1.91
C ARG A 361 6.23 29.08 1.35
N VAL A 362 7.28 29.81 1.72
CA VAL A 362 8.64 29.57 1.25
C VAL A 362 9.27 28.43 2.06
N LEU A 363 9.85 27.48 1.36
CA LEU A 363 10.57 26.35 1.92
C LEU A 363 11.88 26.82 2.57
N LYS A 364 12.13 26.34 3.79
CA LYS A 364 13.36 26.59 4.54
C LYS A 364 14.10 25.26 4.78
N PRO A 365 15.44 25.25 4.90
CA PRO A 365 16.17 24.06 5.32
C PRO A 365 15.60 23.49 6.63
N ASN A 366 15.68 22.18 6.79
CA ASN A 366 15.16 21.40 7.92
C ASN A 366 13.63 21.43 8.09
N MET A 367 12.86 21.96 7.14
CA MET A 367 11.45 21.56 7.03
C MET A 367 11.37 20.08 6.66
N VAL A 368 10.33 19.39 7.14
CA VAL A 368 10.13 17.96 6.89
C VAL A 368 8.72 17.75 6.36
N PHE A 369 8.60 16.97 5.29
CA PHE A 369 7.36 16.70 4.57
C PHE A 369 7.11 15.19 4.43
N ASN A 370 5.87 14.78 4.61
CA ASN A 370 5.34 13.55 4.05
C ASN A 370 4.89 13.88 2.62
N VAL A 371 5.69 13.53 1.62
CA VAL A 371 5.33 13.71 0.21
C VAL A 371 4.54 12.48 -0.23
N SER A 372 3.23 12.63 -0.33
CA SER A 372 2.27 11.56 -0.62
C SER A 372 1.42 11.94 -1.82
N LEU A 373 1.53 11.18 -2.90
CA LEU A 373 0.87 11.44 -4.17
C LEU A 373 0.22 10.15 -4.69
N GLY A 374 -0.97 10.26 -5.29
CA GLY A 374 -1.67 9.10 -5.81
C GLY A 374 -2.67 9.40 -6.91
N PHE A 375 -3.06 8.35 -7.63
CA PHE A 375 -4.20 8.35 -8.55
C PHE A 375 -5.37 7.60 -7.93
N GLN A 376 -6.55 8.20 -7.95
CA GLN A 376 -7.77 7.66 -7.36
C GLN A 376 -8.74 7.18 -8.43
N ASN A 377 -9.44 6.08 -8.15
CA ASN A 377 -10.59 5.61 -8.93
C ASN A 377 -10.31 5.34 -10.42
N LEU A 378 -9.13 4.81 -10.75
CA LEU A 378 -8.79 4.38 -12.11
C LEU A 378 -9.60 3.13 -12.48
N GLN A 379 -9.97 3.02 -13.76
CA GLN A 379 -10.86 1.96 -14.25
C GLN A 379 -10.17 1.03 -15.25
N ASN A 380 -10.15 -0.26 -14.96
CA ASN A 380 -9.81 -1.31 -15.91
C ASN A 380 -11.04 -1.74 -16.72
N GLN A 381 -10.82 -2.16 -17.96
CA GLN A 381 -11.86 -2.74 -18.81
C GLN A 381 -12.08 -4.22 -18.45
N THR A 382 -12.79 -4.48 -17.36
CA THR A 382 -13.09 -5.83 -16.86
C THR A 382 -14.44 -5.87 -16.15
N ASN A 383 -15.06 -7.05 -16.14
CA ASN A 383 -16.31 -7.31 -15.42
C ASN A 383 -16.06 -7.82 -13.98
N ASN A 384 -14.79 -8.07 -13.60
CA ASN A 384 -14.46 -8.48 -12.24
C ASN A 384 -14.40 -7.24 -11.32
N PRO A 385 -15.33 -7.08 -10.36
CA PRO A 385 -15.40 -5.89 -9.51
C PRO A 385 -14.12 -5.68 -8.68
N LYS A 386 -13.40 -6.75 -8.33
CA LYS A 386 -12.18 -6.68 -7.51
C LYS A 386 -10.97 -6.07 -8.20
N ILE A 387 -11.00 -5.97 -9.54
CA ILE A 387 -9.92 -5.38 -10.35
C ILE A 387 -10.44 -4.33 -11.33
N GLN A 388 -11.73 -4.02 -11.29
CA GLN A 388 -12.34 -2.99 -12.13
C GLN A 388 -11.86 -1.60 -11.69
N ASN A 389 -11.98 -1.31 -10.39
CA ASN A 389 -11.48 -0.07 -9.80
C ASN A 389 -10.10 -0.30 -9.20
N PHE A 390 -9.17 0.64 -9.40
CA PHE A 390 -7.91 0.63 -8.67
C PHE A 390 -7.40 2.05 -8.37
N SER A 391 -6.56 2.15 -7.36
CA SER A 391 -5.84 3.38 -7.03
C SER A 391 -4.36 3.07 -6.90
N LEU A 392 -3.52 4.11 -6.98
CA LEU A 392 -2.08 4.00 -6.79
C LEU A 392 -1.63 5.06 -5.79
N LEU A 393 -0.72 4.71 -4.90
CA LEU A 393 -0.18 5.62 -3.88
C LEU A 393 1.32 5.40 -3.69
N VAL A 394 2.07 6.50 -3.67
CA VAL A 394 3.48 6.52 -3.29
C VAL A 394 3.68 7.64 -2.27
N ALA A 395 4.32 7.32 -1.15
CA ALA A 395 4.68 8.30 -0.14
C ALA A 395 6.08 8.09 0.42
N ASP A 396 6.78 9.19 0.72
CA ASP A 396 8.10 9.20 1.34
C ASP A 396 8.21 10.36 2.34
N THR A 397 9.03 10.17 3.38
CA THR A 397 9.40 11.24 4.31
C THR A 397 10.62 11.99 3.79
N ILE A 398 10.48 13.30 3.57
CA ILE A 398 11.47 14.16 2.92
C ILE A 398 11.92 15.25 3.88
N ILE A 399 13.23 15.42 4.01
CA ILE A 399 13.84 16.53 4.75
C ILE A 399 14.36 17.54 3.73
N VAL A 400 13.96 18.79 3.83
CA VAL A 400 14.49 19.87 3.00
C VAL A 400 15.94 20.12 3.43
N GLY A 401 16.90 19.68 2.61
CA GLY A 401 18.31 19.93 2.89
C GLY A 401 18.73 21.36 2.56
N GLN A 402 20.02 21.64 2.72
CA GLN A 402 20.58 22.98 2.45
C GLN A 402 20.54 23.35 0.96
N THR A 403 20.62 22.37 0.08
CA THR A 403 20.61 22.55 -1.39
C THR A 403 19.66 21.59 -2.08
N ASN A 404 19.67 20.33 -1.66
CA ASN A 404 18.82 19.28 -2.21
C ASN A 404 18.01 18.60 -1.10
N PRO A 405 16.81 18.11 -1.41
CA PRO A 405 16.03 17.30 -0.48
C PRO A 405 16.76 15.98 -0.14
N GLU A 406 16.63 15.55 1.11
CA GLU A 406 17.05 14.24 1.59
C GLU A 406 15.81 13.35 1.77
N VAL A 407 15.80 12.19 1.11
CA VAL A 407 14.72 11.21 1.23
C VAL A 407 15.01 10.28 2.41
N GLY A 408 14.34 10.48 3.54
CA GLY A 408 14.53 9.69 4.76
C GLY A 408 14.13 8.22 4.62
N THR A 409 13.24 7.92 3.69
CA THR A 409 12.74 6.57 3.38
C THR A 409 13.36 5.95 2.12
N CYS A 410 14.48 6.49 1.62
CA CYS A 410 15.12 6.08 0.36
C CYS A 410 15.52 4.60 0.26
N LYS A 411 15.68 3.92 1.40
CA LYS A 411 16.07 2.52 1.47
C LYS A 411 14.92 1.54 1.14
N SER A 412 13.67 2.02 1.05
CA SER A 412 12.55 1.24 0.52
C SER A 412 12.41 1.56 -0.97
N SER A 413 12.63 0.57 -1.85
CA SER A 413 12.53 0.80 -3.29
C SER A 413 11.09 1.14 -3.70
N LYS A 414 10.99 1.89 -4.78
CA LYS A 414 9.76 2.25 -5.50
C LYS A 414 9.92 2.10 -7.02
N ALA A 415 11.01 1.46 -7.46
CA ALA A 415 11.19 1.19 -8.87
C ALA A 415 10.22 0.11 -9.33
N VAL A 416 9.71 0.21 -10.56
CA VAL A 416 8.72 -0.73 -11.13
C VAL A 416 9.15 -2.19 -10.95
N LYS A 417 10.41 -2.49 -11.26
CA LYS A 417 10.98 -3.84 -11.15
C LYS A 417 11.02 -4.42 -9.72
N ASP A 418 10.97 -3.57 -8.70
CA ASP A 418 11.09 -3.98 -7.29
C ASP A 418 9.72 -4.04 -6.61
N VAL A 419 8.64 -3.63 -7.30
CA VAL A 419 7.26 -3.59 -6.77
C VAL A 419 6.27 -4.32 -7.66
N ALA A 420 6.68 -4.74 -8.86
CA ALA A 420 5.90 -5.55 -9.78
C ALA A 420 6.25 -7.03 -9.63
N TYR A 421 5.24 -7.83 -9.32
CA TYR A 421 5.30 -9.28 -9.21
C TYR A 421 4.64 -9.91 -10.43
N SER A 422 5.23 -10.96 -10.97
CA SER A 422 4.66 -11.71 -12.09
C SER A 422 4.70 -13.20 -11.82
N PHE A 423 3.59 -13.89 -12.10
CA PHE A 423 3.52 -15.34 -12.03
C PHE A 423 4.08 -15.95 -13.33
N SER A 424 5.38 -15.80 -13.58
CA SER A 424 6.07 -16.40 -14.73
C SER A 424 7.10 -17.46 -14.27
N GLU A 425 7.14 -18.60 -14.98
CA GLU A 425 7.93 -19.81 -14.67
C GLU A 425 9.47 -19.66 -14.71
N GLU A 426 10.04 -18.46 -14.61
CA GLU A 426 11.47 -18.18 -14.80
C GLU A 426 12.25 -17.73 -13.54
N ASP A 427 11.72 -17.94 -12.33
CA ASP A 427 12.51 -17.76 -11.10
C ASP A 427 13.29 -19.03 -10.74
N GLU A 428 14.21 -19.46 -11.62
CA GLU A 428 15.38 -20.20 -11.15
C GLU A 428 16.38 -19.19 -10.57
N GLU A 429 16.57 -19.26 -9.25
CA GLU A 429 17.56 -18.50 -8.48
C GLU A 429 18.92 -18.41 -9.18
N VAL A 430 19.25 -17.28 -9.78
CA VAL A 430 20.64 -16.98 -10.15
C VAL A 430 21.39 -16.60 -8.87
N LYS A 431 21.99 -17.60 -8.22
CA LYS A 431 22.98 -17.39 -7.16
C LYS A 431 24.11 -16.51 -7.69
N PRO A 432 24.51 -15.42 -7.00
CA PRO A 432 25.63 -14.61 -7.44
C PRO A 432 26.94 -15.38 -7.25
N GLU A 433 27.65 -15.67 -8.33
CA GLU A 433 29.03 -16.16 -8.28
C GLU A 433 29.96 -15.09 -7.68
N PRO A 434 30.95 -15.48 -6.84
CA PRO A 434 31.87 -14.54 -6.24
C PRO A 434 32.89 -14.03 -7.27
N LYS A 435 32.99 -12.70 -7.42
CA LYS A 435 34.00 -12.06 -8.27
C LYS A 435 35.40 -12.22 -7.66
N PRO A 436 36.43 -12.55 -8.46
CA PRO A 436 37.81 -12.48 -8.00
C PRO A 436 38.31 -11.03 -8.01
N VAL A 437 39.12 -10.70 -7.00
CA VAL A 437 39.80 -9.42 -6.81
C VAL A 437 40.97 -9.31 -7.79
N VAL A 438 41.02 -8.21 -8.56
CA VAL A 438 42.28 -7.74 -9.19
C VAL A 438 42.34 -6.20 -9.15
N ASN A 439 43.44 -5.69 -8.58
CA ASN A 439 43.88 -4.29 -8.58
C ASN A 439 44.46 -3.87 -9.94
N GLY A 440 44.27 -2.60 -10.35
CA GLY A 440 45.27 -1.88 -11.16
C GLY A 440 44.79 -1.18 -12.44
N THR A 441 44.45 0.11 -12.30
CA THR A 441 44.74 1.29 -13.17
C THR A 441 45.15 1.12 -14.66
N LYS A 442 44.34 1.67 -15.61
CA LYS A 442 44.64 2.87 -16.47
C LYS A 442 43.69 3.01 -17.69
N ALA A 443 43.17 4.24 -17.84
CA ALA A 443 42.90 5.07 -19.05
C ALA A 443 42.11 4.57 -20.29
N PHE A 444 40.96 5.25 -20.52
CA PHE A 444 40.43 5.88 -21.75
C PHE A 444 40.91 5.41 -23.14
N ILE A 445 39.99 5.09 -24.08
CA ILE A 445 39.85 5.66 -25.45
C ILE A 445 38.41 5.40 -25.98
N SER A 446 37.78 6.44 -26.55
CA SER A 446 36.57 6.41 -27.38
C SER A 446 36.91 6.48 -28.88
N LYS A 447 36.18 5.76 -29.75
CA LYS A 447 35.91 6.02 -31.21
C LYS A 447 35.17 4.80 -31.78
N THR A 448 33.88 4.84 -32.13
CA THR A 448 33.28 5.26 -33.42
C THR A 448 34.06 4.81 -34.66
N THR A 449 33.46 3.99 -35.57
CA THR A 449 33.37 4.20 -37.05
C THR A 449 32.77 2.99 -37.79
N LEU A 450 31.64 3.26 -38.48
CA LEU A 450 31.09 2.75 -39.77
C LEU A 450 30.59 1.31 -40.02
N ARG A 451 29.50 1.34 -40.80
CA ARG A 451 28.59 0.31 -41.30
C ARG A 451 29.12 -0.41 -42.54
N SER A 452 28.66 -1.64 -42.76
CA SER A 452 28.31 -2.14 -44.09
C SER A 452 27.00 -2.95 -44.02
N ASP A 453 26.17 -2.71 -45.02
CA ASP A 453 24.75 -3.00 -45.13
C ASP A 453 24.54 -4.32 -45.91
N THR A 454 23.79 -5.26 -45.32
CA THR A 454 23.12 -6.35 -46.05
C THR A 454 21.74 -6.55 -45.42
N GLY A 455 20.77 -5.81 -45.96
CA GLY A 455 19.35 -6.18 -46.08
C GLY A 455 18.71 -6.99 -44.97
N GLU A 456 18.43 -6.37 -43.83
CA GLU A 456 17.37 -6.82 -42.92
C GLU A 456 16.17 -5.87 -43.01
N ILE A 457 14.99 -6.42 -43.30
CA ILE A 457 13.73 -5.69 -43.23
C ILE A 457 13.54 -5.26 -41.77
N SER A 458 13.48 -3.95 -41.51
CA SER A 458 13.35 -3.38 -40.16
C SER A 458 12.12 -3.95 -39.44
N LYS A 459 12.29 -4.29 -38.15
CA LYS A 459 11.23 -4.78 -37.23
C LYS A 459 9.99 -3.86 -37.20
N GLU A 460 10.16 -2.59 -37.57
CA GLU A 460 9.07 -1.61 -37.66
C GLU A 460 8.19 -1.81 -38.90
N GLU A 461 8.76 -2.26 -40.01
CA GLU A 461 8.03 -2.56 -41.25
C GLU A 461 7.20 -3.85 -41.10
N ILE A 462 7.74 -4.87 -40.41
CA ILE A 462 7.00 -6.10 -40.06
C ILE A 462 5.83 -5.79 -39.11
N ARG A 463 6.04 -4.90 -38.14
CA ARG A 463 5.00 -4.50 -37.18
C ARG A 463 3.89 -3.67 -37.84
N ARG A 464 4.24 -2.82 -38.82
CA ARG A 464 3.29 -2.04 -39.61
C ARG A 464 2.46 -2.91 -40.57
N GLN A 465 3.08 -3.89 -41.21
CA GLN A 465 2.38 -4.86 -42.07
C GLN A 465 1.44 -5.75 -41.24
N HIS A 466 1.85 -6.17 -40.04
CA HIS A 466 1.00 -6.97 -39.16
C HIS A 466 -0.21 -6.19 -38.60
N GLN A 467 -0.04 -4.90 -38.27
CA GLN A 467 -1.13 -4.05 -37.83
C GLN A 467 -2.12 -3.69 -38.97
N ALA A 468 -1.64 -3.54 -40.21
CA ALA A 468 -2.49 -3.32 -41.38
C ALA A 468 -3.35 -4.56 -41.73
N GLU A 469 -2.77 -5.75 -41.61
CA GLU A 469 -3.48 -7.02 -41.86
C GLU A 469 -4.56 -7.29 -40.78
N LEU A 470 -4.25 -7.03 -39.50
CA LEU A 470 -5.22 -7.12 -38.40
C LEU A 470 -6.38 -6.12 -38.52
N ALA A 471 -6.10 -4.90 -39.00
CA ALA A 471 -7.13 -3.90 -39.26
C ALA A 471 -8.06 -4.31 -40.41
N ARG A 472 -7.52 -4.98 -41.45
CA ARG A 472 -8.30 -5.51 -42.57
C ARG A 472 -9.23 -6.65 -42.13
N GLN A 473 -8.72 -7.58 -41.31
CA GLN A 473 -9.50 -8.69 -40.77
C GLN A 473 -10.62 -8.22 -39.84
N LYS A 474 -10.37 -7.22 -38.99
CA LYS A 474 -11.42 -6.64 -38.13
C LYS A 474 -12.52 -5.92 -38.92
N ASN A 475 -12.17 -5.23 -40.01
CA ASN A 475 -13.16 -4.58 -40.87
C ASN A 475 -14.01 -5.60 -41.63
N GLU A 476 -13.43 -6.73 -42.03
CA GLU A 476 -14.13 -7.81 -42.74
C GLU A 476 -15.04 -8.63 -41.80
N GLU A 477 -14.61 -8.88 -40.56
CA GLU A 477 -15.41 -9.54 -39.51
C GLU A 477 -16.58 -8.65 -39.03
N THR A 478 -16.38 -7.33 -38.97
CA THR A 478 -17.45 -6.37 -38.64
C THR A 478 -18.50 -6.30 -39.74
N ALA A 479 -18.09 -6.39 -41.02
CA ALA A 479 -19.01 -6.48 -42.15
C ALA A 479 -19.83 -7.79 -42.15
N LEU A 480 -19.23 -8.90 -41.70
CA LEU A 480 -19.90 -10.21 -41.58
C LEU A 480 -20.89 -10.27 -40.42
N ARG A 481 -20.62 -9.60 -39.28
CA ARG A 481 -21.57 -9.52 -38.16
C ARG A 481 -22.79 -8.66 -38.46
N LEU A 482 -22.68 -7.67 -39.36
CA LEU A 482 -23.84 -6.88 -39.81
C LEU A 482 -24.74 -7.64 -40.82
N ALA A 483 -24.23 -8.67 -41.49
CA ALA A 483 -24.94 -9.38 -42.55
C ALA A 483 -25.69 -10.65 -42.11
N GLY A 484 -25.54 -11.10 -40.86
CA GLY A 484 -26.03 -12.41 -40.40
C GLY A 484 -27.05 -12.36 -39.27
N GLY A 485 -28.21 -11.74 -39.50
CA GLY A 485 -29.40 -11.89 -38.64
C GLY A 485 -30.48 -12.70 -39.36
N GLY A 486 -30.99 -13.78 -38.74
CA GLY A 486 -32.18 -14.49 -39.24
C GLY A 486 -32.26 -15.98 -38.85
N SER A 487 -33.46 -16.39 -38.42
CA SER A 487 -33.83 -17.62 -37.72
C SER A 487 -33.96 -18.92 -38.56
N ALA A 488 -34.01 -20.04 -37.81
CA ALA A 488 -34.87 -21.24 -37.96
C ALA A 488 -34.35 -22.54 -38.64
N THR A 489 -34.33 -23.60 -37.80
CA THR A 489 -34.79 -25.01 -37.97
C THR A 489 -34.36 -25.89 -39.17
N GLY A 490 -33.81 -27.07 -38.87
CA GLY A 490 -33.85 -28.26 -39.74
C GLY A 490 -32.73 -29.30 -39.52
N ASP A 491 -33.09 -30.49 -39.00
CA ASP A 491 -32.25 -31.69 -38.88
C ASP A 491 -31.75 -32.24 -40.22
N ASN A 492 -30.45 -32.53 -40.37
CA ASN A 492 -29.88 -33.89 -40.36
C ASN A 492 -28.37 -33.92 -40.66
N ARG A 493 -27.63 -34.50 -39.71
CA ARG A 493 -26.30 -35.14 -39.75
C ARG A 493 -25.34 -34.86 -40.93
N SER A 494 -24.31 -34.07 -40.64
CA SER A 494 -22.92 -34.47 -40.93
C SER A 494 -21.96 -33.99 -39.82
N ALA A 495 -21.29 -34.96 -39.21
CA ALA A 495 -20.14 -34.90 -38.30
C ALA A 495 -19.76 -33.55 -37.68
N ALA A 496 -20.32 -33.25 -36.50
CA ALA A 496 -19.66 -32.38 -35.52
C ALA A 496 -18.37 -33.08 -35.06
N LYS A 497 -17.21 -32.48 -35.34
CA LYS A 497 -15.92 -32.94 -34.81
C LYS A 497 -15.94 -32.82 -33.28
N THR A 498 -15.82 -33.99 -32.68
CA THR A 498 -15.81 -34.34 -31.27
C THR A 498 -14.78 -33.57 -30.44
N SER A 499 -15.23 -33.01 -29.32
CA SER A 499 -14.44 -32.81 -28.10
C SER A 499 -13.73 -34.13 -27.76
N THR A 500 -12.42 -34.09 -27.51
CA THR A 500 -11.61 -35.27 -27.19
C THR A 500 -12.10 -35.95 -25.92
N ASP A 501 -12.45 -37.24 -26.01
CA ASP A 501 -12.86 -38.05 -24.86
C ASP A 501 -11.70 -38.25 -23.88
N LEU A 502 -11.91 -37.85 -22.63
CA LEU A 502 -10.98 -37.96 -21.51
C LEU A 502 -10.80 -39.42 -21.08
N THR A 503 -9.94 -40.15 -21.80
CA THR A 503 -9.64 -41.57 -21.57
C THR A 503 -8.17 -41.77 -21.23
N ALA A 504 -7.86 -42.04 -19.95
CA ALA A 504 -6.49 -42.31 -19.49
C ALA A 504 -5.96 -43.68 -19.99
N TYR A 505 -6.76 -44.73 -19.89
CA TYR A 505 -6.41 -46.08 -20.35
C TYR A 505 -7.54 -46.67 -21.18
N LYS A 506 -7.20 -47.34 -22.29
CA LYS A 506 -8.19 -47.95 -23.19
C LYS A 506 -8.60 -49.35 -22.74
N ASN A 507 -7.66 -50.11 -22.17
CA ASN A 507 -7.92 -51.44 -21.63
C ASN A 507 -7.40 -51.57 -20.20
N VAL A 508 -8.02 -52.46 -19.42
CA VAL A 508 -7.60 -52.76 -18.04
C VAL A 508 -6.17 -53.31 -17.98
N ASN A 509 -5.75 -54.05 -19.02
CA ASN A 509 -4.39 -54.61 -19.12
C ASN A 509 -3.30 -53.53 -19.34
N ASP A 510 -3.69 -52.31 -19.71
CA ASP A 510 -2.76 -51.20 -19.94
C ASP A 510 -2.41 -50.47 -18.63
N ILE A 511 -3.14 -50.75 -17.55
CA ILE A 511 -2.92 -50.15 -16.23
C ILE A 511 -1.68 -50.81 -15.60
N PRO A 512 -0.66 -50.03 -15.18
CA PRO A 512 0.53 -50.57 -14.55
C PRO A 512 0.20 -51.43 -13.32
N SER A 513 0.63 -52.70 -13.34
CA SER A 513 0.54 -53.60 -12.19
C SER A 513 1.68 -53.33 -11.20
N GLY A 514 1.52 -52.28 -10.39
CA GLY A 514 2.43 -51.99 -9.29
C GLY A 514 2.46 -53.13 -8.26
N ARG A 515 3.66 -53.52 -7.78
CA ARG A 515 3.79 -54.52 -6.71
C ARG A 515 3.36 -53.99 -5.34
N ASP A 516 3.36 -52.67 -5.16
CA ASP A 516 3.04 -52.00 -3.90
C ASP A 516 1.79 -51.11 -4.06
N LEU A 517 0.84 -51.21 -3.13
CA LEU A 517 -0.39 -50.41 -3.07
C LEU A 517 -0.11 -48.97 -2.58
N MET A 518 0.61 -48.20 -3.39
CA MET A 518 0.95 -46.80 -3.13
C MET A 518 0.39 -45.89 -4.23
N ILE A 519 0.17 -44.61 -3.92
CA ILE A 519 -0.28 -43.65 -4.93
C ILE A 519 0.83 -43.47 -5.96
N GLN A 520 0.48 -43.64 -7.23
CA GLN A 520 1.43 -43.53 -8.34
C GLN A 520 0.90 -42.56 -9.39
N ILE A 521 1.82 -41.88 -10.07
CA ILE A 521 1.49 -40.87 -11.08
C ILE A 521 2.06 -41.34 -12.40
N ASP A 522 1.17 -41.65 -13.34
CA ASP A 522 1.54 -41.96 -14.71
C ASP A 522 1.47 -40.67 -15.52
N GLN A 523 2.64 -40.06 -15.72
CA GLN A 523 2.78 -38.84 -16.52
C GLN A 523 2.46 -39.09 -18.01
N LYS A 524 2.70 -40.30 -18.52
CA LYS A 524 2.51 -40.65 -19.94
C LYS A 524 1.04 -40.75 -20.30
N ASN A 525 0.24 -41.34 -19.41
CA ASN A 525 -1.21 -41.52 -19.58
C ASN A 525 -2.03 -40.47 -18.80
N GLU A 526 -1.37 -39.46 -18.25
CA GLU A 526 -1.98 -38.33 -17.53
C GLU A 526 -2.93 -38.77 -16.41
N ALA A 527 -2.53 -39.82 -15.70
CA ALA A 527 -3.37 -40.52 -14.74
C ALA A 527 -2.74 -40.58 -13.36
N VAL A 528 -3.58 -40.46 -12.33
CA VAL A 528 -3.24 -40.70 -10.94
C VAL A 528 -3.83 -42.05 -10.54
N LEU A 529 -2.98 -43.00 -10.18
CA LEU A 529 -3.36 -44.34 -9.75
C LEU A 529 -3.53 -44.34 -8.23
N LEU A 530 -4.76 -44.61 -7.77
CA LEU A 530 -5.11 -44.61 -6.35
C LEU A 530 -5.41 -46.03 -5.86
N PRO A 531 -4.87 -46.45 -4.71
CA PRO A 531 -5.17 -47.76 -4.14
C PRO A 531 -6.56 -47.75 -3.49
N VAL A 532 -7.56 -48.28 -4.18
CA VAL A 532 -8.95 -48.35 -3.71
C VAL A 532 -9.32 -49.80 -3.48
N TYR A 533 -9.65 -50.17 -2.23
CA TYR A 533 -10.03 -51.54 -1.84
C TYR A 533 -9.10 -52.65 -2.35
N GLY A 534 -7.79 -52.43 -2.31
CA GLY A 534 -6.79 -53.43 -2.72
C GLY A 534 -6.54 -53.50 -4.23
N SER A 535 -7.09 -52.59 -5.02
CA SER A 535 -6.84 -52.46 -6.46
C SER A 535 -6.35 -51.05 -6.81
N MET A 536 -5.48 -50.94 -7.81
CA MET A 536 -5.02 -49.64 -8.32
C MET A 536 -6.04 -49.11 -9.33
N VAL A 537 -6.68 -47.98 -9.00
CA VAL A 537 -7.73 -47.37 -9.83
C VAL A 537 -7.20 -46.09 -10.47
N PRO A 538 -7.18 -45.99 -11.82
CA PRO A 538 -6.72 -44.80 -12.52
C PRO A 538 -7.78 -43.70 -12.54
N PHE A 539 -7.36 -42.48 -12.22
CA PHE A 539 -8.13 -41.26 -12.40
C PHE A 539 -7.36 -40.32 -13.32
N HIS A 540 -7.98 -39.88 -14.42
CA HIS A 540 -7.34 -38.88 -15.28
C HIS A 540 -7.16 -37.56 -14.51
N VAL A 541 -6.02 -36.90 -14.66
CA VAL A 541 -5.65 -35.72 -13.84
C VAL A 541 -6.67 -34.56 -13.97
N ALA A 542 -7.30 -34.41 -15.14
CA ALA A 542 -8.34 -33.41 -15.38
C ALA A 542 -9.60 -33.60 -14.52
N THR A 543 -9.82 -34.80 -13.95
CA THR A 543 -10.92 -35.04 -12.99
C THR A 543 -10.60 -34.53 -11.59
N ILE A 544 -9.35 -34.18 -11.29
CA ILE A 544 -8.91 -33.73 -9.97
C ILE A 544 -9.04 -32.20 -9.88
N ARG A 545 -9.81 -31.74 -8.90
CA ARG A 545 -10.04 -30.31 -8.60
C ARG A 545 -8.89 -29.72 -7.80
N THR A 546 -8.55 -30.35 -6.69
CA THR A 546 -7.50 -29.89 -5.76
C THR A 546 -6.87 -31.07 -5.05
N VAL A 547 -5.58 -30.96 -4.74
CA VAL A 547 -4.84 -31.92 -3.93
C VAL A 547 -4.08 -31.16 -2.85
N SER A 548 -4.15 -31.64 -1.61
CA SER A 548 -3.48 -31.04 -0.44
C SER A 548 -2.86 -32.11 0.45
N SER A 549 -1.75 -31.79 1.09
CA SER A 549 -1.14 -32.60 2.14
C SER A 549 -1.16 -31.89 3.49
N GLN A 550 -1.40 -32.62 4.57
CA GLN A 550 -1.28 -32.12 5.95
C GLN A 550 -0.37 -33.05 6.76
N GLN A 551 0.49 -32.48 7.60
CA GLN A 551 1.35 -33.22 8.52
C GLN A 551 0.80 -33.07 9.94
N ASP A 552 0.62 -34.19 10.64
CA ASP A 552 0.17 -34.23 12.04
C ASP A 552 1.38 -34.43 12.97
N THR A 553 1.28 -33.96 14.22
CA THR A 553 2.36 -34.05 15.24
C THR A 553 2.80 -35.48 15.56
N ASN A 554 1.97 -36.48 15.21
CA ASN A 554 2.21 -37.90 15.45
C ASN A 554 2.96 -38.65 14.33
N ARG A 555 3.82 -37.97 13.54
CA ARG A 555 4.59 -38.56 12.41
C ARG A 555 3.75 -39.26 11.34
N ASN A 556 2.46 -38.92 11.24
CA ASN A 556 1.58 -39.36 10.17
C ASN A 556 1.26 -38.17 9.27
N CYS A 557 1.14 -38.42 7.98
CA CYS A 557 0.80 -37.42 6.98
C CYS A 557 -0.44 -37.88 6.22
N TYR A 558 -1.27 -36.92 5.83
CA TYR A 558 -2.50 -37.15 5.10
C TYR A 558 -2.40 -36.48 3.74
N ILE A 559 -2.84 -37.18 2.70
CA ILE A 559 -3.09 -36.60 1.37
C ILE A 559 -4.59 -36.64 1.13
N ARG A 560 -5.14 -35.49 0.73
CA ARG A 560 -6.55 -35.29 0.41
C ARG A 560 -6.66 -34.88 -1.05
N ILE A 561 -7.40 -35.65 -1.83
CA ILE A 561 -7.65 -35.43 -3.25
C ILE A 561 -9.14 -35.18 -3.43
N ILE A 562 -9.50 -34.02 -3.99
CA ILE A 562 -10.87 -33.60 -4.26
C ILE A 562 -11.07 -33.60 -5.77
N PHE A 563 -12.16 -34.19 -6.25
CA PHE A 563 -12.47 -34.31 -7.66
C PHE A 563 -13.53 -33.32 -8.12
N ASN A 564 -13.58 -33.08 -9.42
CA ASN A 564 -14.65 -32.33 -10.07
C ASN A 564 -15.94 -33.17 -10.03
N VAL A 565 -17.01 -32.61 -9.45
CA VAL A 565 -18.33 -33.24 -9.41
C VAL A 565 -19.40 -32.27 -9.92
N PRO A 566 -20.45 -32.77 -10.63
CA PRO A 566 -21.54 -31.94 -11.12
C PRO A 566 -22.26 -31.19 -9.99
N GLY A 567 -22.68 -29.94 -10.25
CA GLY A 567 -23.47 -29.14 -9.29
C GLY A 567 -22.66 -28.34 -8.26
N THR A 568 -21.33 -28.24 -8.40
CA THR A 568 -20.51 -27.35 -7.56
C THR A 568 -20.49 -25.92 -8.13
N PRO A 569 -20.61 -24.86 -7.30
CA PRO A 569 -20.89 -23.48 -7.73
C PRO A 569 -19.80 -22.78 -8.55
N PHE A 570 -18.71 -23.47 -8.92
CA PHE A 570 -17.57 -22.91 -9.65
C PHE A 570 -17.13 -23.75 -10.86
N SER A 571 -18.00 -24.59 -11.43
CA SER A 571 -17.69 -25.33 -12.66
C SER A 571 -18.66 -24.96 -13.80
N PRO A 572 -18.46 -23.82 -14.48
CA PRO A 572 -19.20 -23.53 -15.70
C PRO A 572 -18.66 -24.44 -16.82
N HIS A 573 -19.46 -25.44 -17.20
CA HIS A 573 -19.22 -26.36 -18.32
C HIS A 573 -17.93 -27.20 -18.30
N ASP A 574 -17.88 -28.21 -17.41
CA ASP A 574 -17.07 -29.39 -17.71
C ASP A 574 -17.85 -30.28 -18.70
N ALA A 575 -17.41 -30.33 -19.97
CA ALA A 575 -18.08 -31.07 -21.05
C ALA A 575 -18.33 -32.54 -20.70
N ASN A 576 -17.53 -33.12 -19.79
CA ASN A 576 -17.70 -34.49 -19.31
C ASN A 576 -18.81 -34.68 -18.28
N SER A 577 -19.05 -33.68 -17.42
CA SER A 577 -20.11 -33.75 -16.41
C SER A 577 -21.50 -33.77 -17.05
N LEU A 578 -21.63 -33.19 -18.25
CA LEU A 578 -22.84 -33.26 -19.08
C LEU A 578 -23.01 -34.62 -19.78
N LYS A 579 -21.91 -35.34 -20.02
CA LYS A 579 -21.89 -36.61 -20.77
C LYS A 579 -22.34 -37.82 -19.92
N TYR A 580 -22.13 -37.79 -18.61
CA TYR A 580 -22.42 -38.91 -17.69
C TYR A 580 -23.45 -38.53 -16.61
N GLN A 581 -24.60 -37.98 -17.02
CA GLN A 581 -25.71 -37.70 -16.11
C GLN A 581 -26.22 -38.99 -15.45
N GLY A 582 -26.26 -39.03 -14.12
CA GLY A 582 -26.74 -40.19 -13.34
C GLY A 582 -25.66 -41.19 -12.87
N ALA A 583 -24.38 -40.97 -13.19
CA ALA A 583 -23.27 -41.78 -12.65
C ALA A 583 -22.99 -41.47 -11.16
N ILE A 584 -22.29 -42.38 -10.48
CA ILE A 584 -21.76 -42.14 -9.13
C ILE A 584 -20.42 -41.41 -9.26
N TYR A 585 -20.31 -40.25 -8.62
CA TYR A 585 -19.09 -39.43 -8.65
C TYR A 585 -18.33 -39.55 -7.33
N LEU A 586 -17.03 -39.83 -7.41
CA LEU A 586 -16.13 -39.73 -6.26
C LEU A 586 -15.88 -38.25 -5.98
N LYS A 587 -16.34 -37.72 -4.84
CA LYS A 587 -16.14 -36.31 -4.46
C LYS A 587 -14.74 -36.07 -3.89
N GLU A 588 -14.30 -36.98 -3.03
CA GLU A 588 -13.10 -36.84 -2.25
C GLU A 588 -12.56 -38.20 -1.83
N VAL A 589 -11.24 -38.32 -1.78
CA VAL A 589 -10.53 -39.45 -1.17
C VAL A 589 -9.37 -38.93 -0.33
N SER A 590 -9.15 -39.58 0.81
CA SER A 590 -8.05 -39.26 1.73
C SER A 590 -7.24 -40.50 2.06
N PHE A 591 -5.92 -40.41 1.97
CA PHE A 591 -4.99 -41.48 2.35
C PHE A 591 -4.08 -41.01 3.49
N ARG A 592 -3.74 -41.95 4.38
CA ARG A 592 -2.80 -41.73 5.47
C ARG A 592 -1.50 -42.48 5.17
N SER A 593 -0.37 -41.81 5.31
CA SER A 593 0.97 -42.39 5.15
C SER A 593 1.87 -42.05 6.34
N LYS A 594 2.92 -42.85 6.50
CA LYS A 594 4.05 -42.58 7.42
C LYS A 594 5.24 -41.94 6.70
N ASP A 595 5.18 -41.80 5.36
CA ASP A 595 6.23 -41.18 4.56
C ASP A 595 5.82 -39.79 4.06
N PRO A 596 6.21 -38.71 4.78
CA PRO A 596 5.85 -37.34 4.41
C PRO A 596 6.57 -36.86 3.15
N ARG A 597 7.73 -37.44 2.81
CA ARG A 597 8.49 -37.06 1.61
C ARG A 597 7.76 -37.55 0.37
N HIS A 598 7.34 -38.81 0.37
CA HIS A 598 6.56 -39.39 -0.73
C HIS A 598 5.22 -38.66 -0.94
N ILE A 599 4.48 -38.30 0.13
CA ILE A 599 3.25 -37.51 -0.01
C ILE A 599 3.53 -36.16 -0.67
N SER A 600 4.56 -35.45 -0.21
CA SER A 600 4.89 -34.12 -0.74
C SER A 600 5.26 -34.19 -2.23
N GLU A 601 6.03 -35.21 -2.61
CA GLU A 601 6.40 -35.49 -4.01
C GLU A 601 5.16 -35.79 -4.87
N VAL A 602 4.27 -36.66 -4.40
CA VAL A 602 3.02 -37.01 -5.11
C VAL A 602 2.13 -35.78 -5.31
N VAL A 603 1.97 -34.93 -4.29
CA VAL A 603 1.18 -33.68 -4.41
C VAL A 603 1.78 -32.77 -5.48
N GLN A 604 3.10 -32.59 -5.49
CA GLN A 604 3.79 -31.75 -6.46
C GLN A 604 3.64 -32.30 -7.88
N GLN A 605 3.84 -33.61 -8.07
CA GLN A 605 3.70 -34.27 -9.37
C GLN A 605 2.26 -34.19 -9.90
N ILE A 606 1.23 -34.35 -9.08
CA ILE A 606 -0.18 -34.18 -9.49
C ILE A 606 -0.45 -32.72 -9.91
N LYS A 607 0.02 -31.74 -9.12
CA LYS A 607 -0.13 -30.32 -9.44
C LYS A 607 0.55 -29.96 -10.78
N THR A 608 1.77 -30.45 -10.99
CA THR A 608 2.51 -30.24 -12.24
C THR A 608 1.83 -30.89 -13.43
N LEU A 609 1.40 -32.14 -13.32
CA LEU A 609 0.71 -32.85 -14.39
C LEU A 609 -0.61 -32.15 -14.79
N ARG A 610 -1.36 -31.65 -13.81
CA ARG A 610 -2.60 -30.88 -14.06
C ARG A 610 -2.33 -29.59 -14.84
N ARG A 611 -1.28 -28.83 -14.48
CA ARG A 611 -0.89 -27.61 -15.21
C ARG A 611 -0.55 -27.89 -16.67
N HIS A 612 0.19 -28.96 -16.93
CA HIS A 612 0.54 -29.37 -18.30
C HIS A 612 -0.69 -29.68 -19.16
N VAL A 613 -1.66 -30.43 -18.63
CA VAL A 613 -2.88 -30.80 -19.36
C VAL A 613 -3.72 -29.57 -19.70
N VAL A 614 -3.93 -28.66 -18.73
CA VAL A 614 -4.69 -27.42 -18.94
C VAL A 614 -4.00 -26.52 -19.98
N ALA A 615 -2.68 -26.37 -19.91
CA ALA A 615 -1.92 -25.57 -20.88
C ALA A 615 -1.98 -26.14 -22.31
N ARG A 616 -2.01 -27.48 -22.45
CA ARG A 616 -2.12 -28.14 -23.76
C ARG A 616 -3.50 -27.97 -24.38
N GLU A 617 -4.57 -28.10 -23.60
CA GLU A 617 -5.95 -27.89 -24.09
C GLU A 617 -6.15 -26.46 -24.62
N LEU A 618 -5.58 -25.45 -23.95
CA LEU A 618 -5.60 -24.05 -24.38
C LEU A 618 -4.83 -23.78 -25.69
N ARG A 619 -3.83 -24.61 -26.03
CA ARG A 619 -3.09 -24.54 -27.30
C ARG A 619 -3.81 -25.26 -28.44
N GLY A 620 -4.46 -26.39 -28.16
CA GLY A 620 -5.19 -27.19 -29.15
C GLY A 620 -6.38 -26.47 -29.79
N LEU A 621 -7.02 -25.55 -29.06
CA LEU A 621 -8.13 -24.73 -29.56
C LEU A 621 -7.72 -23.71 -30.65
N ARG A 622 -6.42 -23.41 -30.82
CA ARG A 622 -5.93 -22.42 -31.81
C ARG A 622 -5.47 -23.02 -33.16
N GLY A 623 -5.48 -24.34 -33.32
CA GLY A 623 -4.72 -25.03 -34.38
C GLY A 623 -5.48 -25.89 -35.40
N GLN A 624 -6.72 -25.55 -35.81
CA GLN A 624 -7.40 -26.33 -36.87
C GLN A 624 -7.19 -25.74 -38.29
N PRO A 625 -6.71 -26.53 -39.28
CA PRO A 625 -6.51 -26.09 -40.66
C PRO A 625 -7.78 -26.20 -41.53
N TRP A 626 -7.99 -25.20 -42.39
CA TRP A 626 -9.08 -25.10 -43.37
C TRP A 626 -8.88 -26.03 -44.57
N LEU A 627 -9.93 -26.75 -45.01
CA LEU A 627 -9.97 -27.53 -46.25
C LEU A 627 -10.20 -26.62 -47.49
N PRO A 628 -9.74 -27.00 -48.71
CA PRO A 628 -9.74 -26.11 -49.88
C PRO A 628 -11.12 -25.97 -50.53
N ARG A 629 -11.48 -24.74 -50.89
CA ARG A 629 -12.74 -24.35 -51.52
C ARG A 629 -12.90 -24.95 -52.93
N ARG A 630 -14.06 -25.55 -53.22
CA ARG A 630 -14.59 -25.72 -54.59
C ARG A 630 -15.34 -24.44 -54.99
N ASN A 631 -15.07 -23.99 -56.21
CA ASN A 631 -15.64 -22.81 -56.87
C ASN A 631 -17.17 -22.77 -56.83
N PHE A 632 -17.73 -21.60 -56.49
CA PHE A 632 -19.05 -21.19 -56.97
C PHE A 632 -19.02 -19.73 -57.43
N SER A 633 -19.32 -19.56 -58.71
CA SER A 633 -19.58 -18.31 -59.42
C SER A 633 -20.90 -17.70 -58.99
N LEU A 634 -20.91 -16.40 -58.70
CA LEU A 634 -22.12 -15.60 -58.50
C LEU A 634 -22.68 -15.15 -59.86
N LEU A 635 -23.89 -15.60 -60.18
CA LEU A 635 -24.81 -14.91 -61.08
C LEU A 635 -25.73 -14.07 -60.19
N GLY A 636 -25.66 -12.75 -60.35
CA GLY A 636 -26.63 -11.84 -59.76
C GLY A 636 -27.92 -11.82 -60.55
N THR A 637 -29.00 -11.44 -59.88
CA THR A 637 -30.09 -10.66 -60.47
C THR A 637 -30.77 -9.83 -59.40
N ASP A 638 -30.96 -8.57 -59.78
CA ASP A 638 -31.68 -7.49 -59.13
C ASP A 638 -33.09 -7.84 -58.63
N SER A 639 -33.54 -7.13 -57.59
CA SER A 639 -34.50 -6.01 -57.70
C SER A 639 -35.48 -5.95 -56.51
N ASN A 640 -35.64 -4.72 -55.99
CA ASN A 640 -36.82 -4.10 -55.38
C ASN A 640 -37.65 -4.93 -54.36
N GLN A 641 -37.81 -4.50 -53.11
CA GLN A 641 -38.46 -3.24 -52.68
C GLN A 641 -38.11 -2.87 -51.24
#